data_AF-A0A9E3ZZE2-F1
#
_entry.id   AF-A0A9E3ZZE2-F1
#
_cell.length_a   1.000
_cell.length_b   1.000
_cell.length_c   1.000
_cell.angle_alpha   90.00
_cell.angle_beta   90.00
_cell.angle_gamma   90.00
#
_symmetry.space_group_name_H-M   'P 1'
#
loop_
_entity.id
_entity.type
_entity.pdbx_description
1 polymer ?
#
loop_
_entity_poly.entity_id
_entity_poly.type
_entity_poly.pdbx_seq_one_letter_code
_entity_poly.pdbx_strand_id
1 'polypeptide(L)'
;MGFALALWLAGCTPGALPLERRSTTLSQATLRRVEDLYLHPGRLDREFLVGALDALELRFDTVRFSHAPGSDQGVLEVGPEQARVPLPPEFDFHSYLETLGQTLHFVDAHLDEELEPDEDLELIALRGGLAQLDDYSTIFSSDETEDFQIRFSGRLSGIGARIGRRDGHLTAVGVFPDSPAERGGLRDGDWIVTIDGDPAHPLTLSEAVGRIRGEAGTRIVLGVSRSGERLEVEITRGNVRVPSVEAAGAGYAHVLTVSKGTAREFREKLGELGELDGLVLDLRGNSGGSMMAAEQIADDFLSRGAILRVVGRPGRLIGTPSSKRASRRVRYALPVVVLVDEYTASAAEILSGALSPLQSVTVLGQTTFGKGVIQQVLPLPGQNLLKLTVAEYRLSQDRVVHETGIDPDVRLAPVPANRLGLLAEVPSSEIAYVRAPGEDDLFPIEAAEVLLASPPDEAWAEMRARADETIAAALAEFGASWEEPRELPDPLPRAIEVAAAETTLAAGESRPLELRVTNPNDFPLRDVWLALDAPVPYLENRLSVIGELAPGATARVELPLEPPEGISVDAHPVRLHVLAGRRTLHSSDVTLRVAPRVAPLDILLSREGDEDLRISVRNTGGHRSATLRIGVPGSTRSLEPLESGALEEVTLPIPADPDEVFVSLSGPWVERHVSIPIPDTETRVVPPRIRLTRLERRGRPELQLRADDPRGLRRAWIQIDGQKEAYSDWGGRLQGMLSAVLPELEPPDELDRKEDDQPPGYEVAVMVETLDGVEVIDARRLAALQPEELASP
;
A
#
# COMPACT_ATOMS: atom_id res chain seq x y z
N MET A 1 -1.60 23.69 -27.06
CA MET A 1 -0.99 24.20 -28.33
C MET A 1 0.46 24.70 -28.18
N GLY A 2 0.98 24.95 -26.97
CA GLY A 2 2.37 25.39 -26.76
C GLY A 2 3.44 24.31 -26.88
N PHE A 3 3.10 23.04 -26.61
CA PHE A 3 4.02 21.90 -26.61
C PHE A 3 4.57 21.51 -27.99
N ALA A 4 3.72 21.53 -29.02
CA ALA A 4 4.13 21.21 -30.39
C ALA A 4 5.15 22.22 -30.97
N LEU A 5 5.27 23.42 -30.37
CA LEU A 5 6.17 24.46 -30.85
C LEU A 5 7.58 24.38 -30.23
N ALA A 6 7.73 23.77 -29.05
CA ALA A 6 9.03 23.61 -28.41
C ALA A 6 9.88 22.50 -29.08
N LEU A 7 9.24 21.44 -29.56
CA LEU A 7 9.88 20.40 -30.39
C LEU A 7 10.33 20.92 -31.78
N TRP A 8 9.78 22.05 -32.24
CA TRP A 8 10.12 22.62 -33.55
C TRP A 8 11.46 23.39 -33.57
N LEU A 9 11.98 23.78 -32.40
CA LEU A 9 13.21 24.57 -32.30
C LEU A 9 14.50 23.73 -32.15
N ALA A 10 14.38 22.39 -32.10
CA ALA A 10 15.49 21.44 -32.05
C ALA A 10 15.53 20.47 -33.25
N GLY A 11 15.16 20.93 -34.46
CA GLY A 11 15.69 20.37 -35.72
C GLY A 11 15.47 18.88 -36.11
N CYS A 12 14.86 18.03 -35.28
CA CYS A 12 14.56 16.64 -35.60
C CYS A 12 13.09 16.34 -35.32
N THR A 13 12.34 16.02 -36.37
CA THR A 13 11.00 15.44 -36.20
C THR A 13 11.18 13.96 -35.86
N PRO A 14 10.56 13.43 -34.80
CA PRO A 14 10.76 12.03 -34.44
C PRO A 14 10.36 11.11 -35.60
N GLY A 15 11.20 10.11 -35.85
CA GLY A 15 11.03 9.15 -36.93
C GLY A 15 9.75 8.32 -36.73
N ALA A 16 9.35 7.56 -37.74
CA ALA A 16 8.40 6.47 -37.50
C ALA A 16 9.12 5.33 -36.79
N LEU A 17 8.38 4.49 -36.05
CA LEU A 17 8.89 3.21 -35.56
C LEU A 17 9.53 2.39 -36.71
N PRO A 18 10.57 1.58 -36.42
CA PRO A 18 11.22 0.73 -37.40
C PRO A 18 10.25 -0.29 -38.01
N LEU A 19 10.57 -0.82 -39.20
CA LEU A 19 9.77 -1.88 -39.83
C LEU A 19 10.04 -3.24 -39.17
N GLU A 20 11.26 -3.43 -38.67
CA GLU A 20 11.71 -4.57 -37.88
C GLU A 20 10.91 -4.70 -36.57
N ARG A 21 10.68 -5.94 -36.14
CA ARG A 21 9.86 -6.26 -34.96
C ARG A 21 10.48 -7.40 -34.18
N ARG A 22 10.38 -7.31 -32.86
CA ARG A 22 10.69 -8.43 -31.96
C ARG A 22 9.57 -9.48 -32.07
N SER A 23 9.89 -10.73 -31.73
CA SER A 23 8.87 -11.77 -31.55
C SER A 23 7.91 -11.35 -30.43
N THR A 24 6.61 -11.38 -30.70
CA THR A 24 5.56 -11.05 -29.73
C THR A 24 4.71 -12.26 -29.38
N THR A 25 5.36 -13.42 -29.20
CA THR A 25 4.64 -14.70 -29.03
C THR A 25 3.80 -14.69 -27.76
N LEU A 26 4.32 -14.10 -26.67
CA LEU A 26 3.59 -14.03 -25.40
C LEU A 26 2.45 -13.01 -25.48
N SER A 27 2.67 -11.85 -26.10
CA SER A 27 1.66 -10.81 -26.31
C SER A 27 0.56 -11.30 -27.22
N GLN A 28 0.90 -12.02 -28.29
CA GLN A 28 -0.08 -12.60 -29.19
C GLN A 28 -0.95 -13.61 -28.44
N ALA A 29 -0.36 -14.48 -27.62
CA ALA A 29 -1.12 -15.43 -26.82
C ALA A 29 -1.99 -14.71 -25.77
N THR A 30 -1.44 -13.72 -25.09
CA THR A 30 -2.11 -12.94 -24.03
C THR A 30 -3.30 -12.15 -24.58
N LEU A 31 -3.09 -11.32 -25.59
CA LEU A 31 -4.13 -10.47 -26.17
C LEU A 31 -5.28 -11.29 -26.75
N ARG A 32 -5.03 -12.46 -27.36
CA ARG A 32 -6.10 -13.38 -27.79
C ARG A 32 -6.97 -13.80 -26.61
N ARG A 33 -6.36 -14.15 -25.47
CA ARG A 33 -7.10 -14.52 -24.26
C ARG A 33 -7.88 -13.34 -23.69
N VAL A 34 -7.28 -12.15 -23.65
CA VAL A 34 -7.95 -10.92 -23.20
C VAL A 34 -9.17 -10.63 -24.07
N GLU A 35 -8.99 -10.56 -25.39
CA GLU A 35 -10.07 -10.28 -26.35
C GLU A 35 -11.22 -11.30 -26.25
N ASP A 36 -10.89 -12.58 -26.10
CA ASP A 36 -11.88 -13.66 -26.06
C ASP A 36 -12.61 -13.76 -24.71
N LEU A 37 -11.90 -13.57 -23.59
CA LEU A 37 -12.35 -14.00 -22.26
C LEU A 37 -12.49 -12.86 -21.25
N TYR A 38 -11.83 -11.72 -21.45
CA TYR A 38 -11.89 -10.64 -20.48
C TYR A 38 -13.31 -10.15 -20.29
N LEU A 39 -13.68 -9.92 -19.04
CA LEU A 39 -15.04 -9.60 -18.63
C LEU A 39 -15.55 -8.28 -19.26
N HIS A 40 -14.69 -7.26 -19.30
CA HIS A 40 -15.02 -5.91 -19.77
C HIS A 40 -14.25 -5.59 -21.06
N PRO A 41 -14.65 -6.12 -22.23
CA PRO A 41 -13.91 -5.96 -23.47
C PRO A 41 -13.72 -4.50 -23.90
N GLY A 42 -14.57 -3.58 -23.44
CA GLY A 42 -14.44 -2.15 -23.73
C GLY A 42 -13.27 -1.46 -23.05
N ARG A 43 -12.60 -2.08 -22.06
CA ARG A 43 -11.36 -1.57 -21.47
C ARG A 43 -10.10 -2.01 -22.21
N LEU A 44 -10.24 -2.90 -23.19
CA LEU A 44 -9.14 -3.20 -24.10
C LEU A 44 -9.14 -2.13 -25.20
N ASP A 45 -8.42 -1.04 -24.95
CA ASP A 45 -8.30 0.12 -25.83
C ASP A 45 -6.85 0.65 -25.85
N ARG A 46 -6.67 1.92 -26.23
CA ARG A 46 -5.34 2.55 -26.30
C ARG A 46 -4.60 2.55 -24.97
N GLU A 47 -5.33 2.63 -23.84
CA GLU A 47 -4.72 2.74 -22.52
C GLU A 47 -3.93 1.49 -22.19
N PHE A 48 -4.34 0.33 -22.70
CA PHE A 48 -3.55 -0.90 -22.59
C PHE A 48 -2.14 -0.75 -23.20
N LEU A 49 -2.01 -0.05 -24.33
CA LEU A 49 -0.69 0.23 -24.93
C LEU A 49 0.08 1.28 -24.11
N VAL A 50 -0.60 2.33 -23.64
CA VAL A 50 0.00 3.36 -22.78
C VAL A 50 0.59 2.71 -21.53
N GLY A 51 -0.19 1.92 -20.80
CA GLY A 51 0.30 1.21 -19.61
C GLY A 51 1.46 0.26 -19.90
N ALA A 52 1.50 -0.36 -21.08
CA ALA A 52 2.62 -1.18 -21.49
C ALA A 52 3.93 -0.38 -21.69
N LEU A 53 3.82 0.85 -22.19
CA LEU A 53 4.97 1.75 -22.38
C LEU A 53 5.38 2.43 -21.09
N ASP A 54 4.43 2.80 -20.24
CA ASP A 54 4.68 3.34 -18.90
C ASP A 54 5.45 2.33 -18.04
N ALA A 55 5.12 1.04 -18.14
CA ALA A 55 5.86 0.00 -17.42
C ALA A 55 7.31 -0.14 -17.91
N LEU A 56 7.58 0.10 -19.20
CA LEU A 56 8.95 0.13 -19.73
C LEU A 56 9.68 1.39 -19.27
N GLU A 57 9.04 2.56 -19.27
CA GLU A 57 9.63 3.80 -18.73
C GLU A 57 9.93 3.68 -17.23
N LEU A 58 9.05 3.04 -16.46
CA LEU A 58 9.25 2.81 -15.03
C LEU A 58 10.41 1.86 -14.76
N ARG A 59 10.66 0.89 -15.65
CA ARG A 59 11.76 -0.06 -15.50
C ARG A 59 13.09 0.49 -16.02
N PHE A 60 13.09 1.24 -17.12
CA PHE A 60 14.31 1.61 -17.84
C PHE A 60 14.56 3.11 -17.79
N ASP A 61 15.67 3.50 -17.19
CA ASP A 61 16.00 4.90 -16.99
C ASP A 61 16.27 5.68 -18.27
N THR A 62 16.54 5.01 -19.38
CA THR A 62 16.76 5.64 -20.69
C THR A 62 15.50 5.72 -21.53
N VAL A 63 14.40 5.05 -21.13
CA VAL A 63 13.16 4.94 -21.91
C VAL A 63 12.12 5.97 -21.44
N ARG A 64 11.76 6.94 -22.29
CA ARG A 64 10.66 7.90 -22.02
C ARG A 64 9.49 7.65 -22.94
N PHE A 65 8.28 7.70 -22.41
CA PHE A 65 7.08 7.77 -23.21
C PHE A 65 6.29 9.04 -22.88
N SER A 66 5.79 9.71 -23.91
CA SER A 66 4.96 10.90 -23.73
C SER A 66 3.87 10.97 -24.78
N HIS A 67 2.68 11.38 -24.37
CA HIS A 67 1.56 11.61 -25.28
C HIS A 67 0.67 12.74 -24.74
N ALA A 68 -0.04 13.43 -25.64
CA ALA A 68 -1.06 14.39 -25.22
C ALA A 68 -2.39 13.66 -24.91
N PRO A 69 -3.23 14.19 -24.01
CA PRO A 69 -4.53 13.60 -23.70
C PRO A 69 -5.39 13.45 -24.95
N GLY A 70 -5.91 12.24 -25.16
CA GLY A 70 -6.74 11.91 -26.32
C GLY A 70 -6.01 11.84 -27.67
N SER A 71 -4.69 12.06 -27.72
CA SER A 71 -3.90 11.93 -28.94
C SER A 71 -3.90 10.50 -29.48
N ASP A 72 -3.82 10.38 -30.80
CA ASP A 72 -3.68 9.12 -31.52
C ASP A 72 -2.21 8.74 -31.75
N GLN A 73 -1.28 9.48 -31.16
CA GLN A 73 0.16 9.24 -31.23
C GLN A 73 0.86 9.63 -29.93
N GLY A 74 1.95 8.94 -29.63
CA GLY A 74 2.92 9.30 -28.60
C GLY A 74 4.34 9.40 -29.16
N VAL A 75 5.27 9.88 -28.35
CA VAL A 75 6.70 9.91 -28.63
C VAL A 75 7.39 9.02 -27.61
N LEU A 76 8.13 8.03 -28.12
CA LEU A 76 9.00 7.15 -27.36
C LEU A 76 10.44 7.61 -27.57
N GLU A 77 11.17 7.83 -26.50
CA GLU A 77 12.59 8.17 -26.51
C GLU A 77 13.35 7.04 -25.81
N VAL A 78 14.49 6.62 -26.37
CA VAL A 78 15.37 5.61 -25.78
C VAL A 78 16.80 6.14 -25.94
N GLY A 79 17.36 6.67 -24.86
CA GLY A 79 18.62 7.40 -24.90
C GLY A 79 18.53 8.62 -25.85
N PRO A 80 19.41 8.76 -26.86
CA PRO A 80 19.35 9.86 -27.82
C PRO A 80 18.31 9.65 -28.95
N GLU A 81 17.75 8.46 -29.09
CA GLU A 81 16.90 8.08 -30.21
C GLU A 81 15.42 8.32 -29.89
N GLN A 82 14.64 8.73 -30.90
CA GLN A 82 13.21 9.03 -30.74
C GLN A 82 12.36 8.47 -31.88
N ALA A 83 11.21 7.90 -31.54
CA ALA A 83 10.24 7.38 -32.48
C ALA A 83 8.81 7.79 -32.13
N ARG A 84 7.99 8.04 -33.15
CA ARG A 84 6.54 8.21 -33.01
C ARG A 84 5.85 6.86 -32.92
N VAL A 85 5.09 6.69 -31.84
CA VAL A 85 4.30 5.49 -31.56
C VAL A 85 2.83 5.76 -31.89
N PRO A 86 2.20 5.01 -32.80
CA PRO A 86 0.76 5.09 -33.03
C PRO A 86 -0.03 4.62 -31.80
N LEU A 87 -1.05 5.37 -31.39
CA LEU A 87 -1.96 5.06 -30.28
C LEU A 87 -3.40 5.09 -30.79
N PRO A 88 -3.83 4.12 -31.62
CA PRO A 88 -5.17 4.13 -32.17
C PRO A 88 -6.22 4.12 -31.04
N PRO A 89 -7.28 4.92 -31.15
CA PRO A 89 -8.27 5.07 -30.08
C PRO A 89 -9.05 3.79 -29.80
N GLU A 90 -9.21 2.95 -30.82
CA GLU A 90 -9.85 1.65 -30.73
C GLU A 90 -8.80 0.54 -30.84
N PHE A 91 -9.01 -0.54 -30.09
CA PHE A 91 -8.14 -1.70 -30.18
C PHE A 91 -8.36 -2.46 -31.51
N ASP A 92 -7.28 -2.61 -32.28
CA ASP A 92 -7.17 -3.58 -33.36
C ASP A 92 -6.03 -4.55 -33.06
N PHE A 93 -6.34 -5.84 -33.02
CA PHE A 93 -5.41 -6.89 -32.61
C PHE A 93 -4.09 -6.88 -33.41
N HIS A 94 -4.16 -6.71 -34.73
CA HIS A 94 -2.98 -6.75 -35.59
C HIS A 94 -2.14 -5.48 -35.45
N SER A 95 -2.80 -4.32 -35.50
CA SER A 95 -2.14 -3.02 -35.34
C SER A 95 -1.47 -2.90 -33.98
N TYR A 96 -2.13 -3.39 -32.91
CA TYR A 96 -1.55 -3.40 -31.57
C TYR A 96 -0.28 -4.26 -31.51
N LEU A 97 -0.34 -5.50 -31.98
CA LEU A 97 0.83 -6.40 -31.97
C LEU A 97 1.98 -5.88 -32.83
N GLU A 98 1.64 -5.22 -33.93
CA GLU A 98 2.58 -4.51 -34.78
C GLU A 98 3.27 -3.39 -34.02
N THR A 99 2.51 -2.46 -33.46
CA THR A 99 3.06 -1.32 -32.72
C THR A 99 3.87 -1.78 -31.52
N LEU A 100 3.35 -2.70 -30.69
CA LEU A 100 4.10 -3.22 -29.56
C LEU A 100 5.39 -3.92 -30.02
N GLY A 101 5.33 -4.78 -31.03
CA GLY A 101 6.52 -5.48 -31.53
C GLY A 101 7.60 -4.55 -32.11
N GLN A 102 7.18 -3.46 -32.75
CA GLN A 102 8.08 -2.40 -33.23
C GLN A 102 8.66 -1.58 -32.08
N THR A 103 7.84 -1.22 -31.09
CA THR A 103 8.29 -0.51 -29.89
C THR A 103 9.28 -1.34 -29.09
N LEU A 104 8.99 -2.60 -28.80
CA LEU A 104 9.90 -3.50 -28.08
C LEU A 104 11.22 -3.68 -28.83
N HIS A 105 11.19 -3.74 -30.17
CA HIS A 105 12.40 -3.77 -30.98
C HIS A 105 13.18 -2.45 -30.89
N PHE A 106 12.48 -1.31 -30.94
CA PHE A 106 13.10 0.00 -30.83
C PHE A 106 13.75 0.20 -29.45
N VAL A 107 13.12 -0.25 -28.38
CA VAL A 107 13.70 -0.23 -27.03
C VAL A 107 14.93 -1.13 -26.99
N ASP A 108 14.80 -2.40 -27.34
CA ASP A 108 15.90 -3.38 -27.31
C ASP A 108 17.13 -2.96 -28.15
N ALA A 109 16.90 -2.30 -29.29
CA ALA A 109 17.98 -1.87 -30.19
C ALA A 109 18.76 -0.64 -29.69
N HIS A 110 18.19 0.15 -28.78
CA HIS A 110 18.77 1.42 -28.31
C HIS A 110 18.94 1.46 -26.79
N LEU A 111 18.62 0.36 -26.10
CA LEU A 111 18.84 0.22 -24.68
C LEU A 111 20.35 0.02 -24.44
N ASP A 112 20.94 0.92 -23.66
CA ASP A 112 22.37 0.90 -23.34
C ASP A 112 22.72 -0.07 -22.18
N GLU A 113 21.71 -0.68 -21.54
CA GLU A 113 21.85 -1.66 -20.45
C GLU A 113 21.49 -3.09 -20.93
N GLU A 114 22.19 -4.10 -20.38
CA GLU A 114 21.87 -5.51 -20.63
C GLU A 114 20.74 -5.95 -19.69
N LEU A 115 19.74 -6.65 -20.22
CA LEU A 115 18.63 -7.16 -19.43
C LEU A 115 19.12 -8.22 -18.44
N GLU A 116 18.57 -8.21 -17.22
CA GLU A 116 18.88 -9.28 -16.27
C GLU A 116 18.36 -10.64 -16.79
N PRO A 117 18.96 -11.77 -16.37
CA PRO A 117 18.60 -13.09 -16.91
C PRO A 117 17.13 -13.50 -16.80
N ASP A 118 16.41 -12.96 -15.82
CA ASP A 118 14.99 -13.20 -15.54
C ASP A 118 14.05 -12.11 -16.08
N GLU A 119 14.60 -11.10 -16.76
CA GLU A 119 13.83 -10.01 -17.33
C GLU A 119 13.45 -10.23 -18.80
N ASP A 120 12.21 -9.87 -19.11
CA ASP A 120 11.69 -9.90 -20.48
C ASP A 120 10.87 -8.63 -20.72
N LEU A 121 11.30 -7.82 -21.70
CA LEU A 121 10.58 -6.61 -22.12
C LEU A 121 9.11 -6.90 -22.44
N GLU A 122 8.81 -8.06 -23.00
CA GLU A 122 7.45 -8.48 -23.33
C GLU A 122 6.62 -8.71 -22.06
N LEU A 123 7.20 -9.33 -21.02
CA LEU A 123 6.53 -9.53 -19.72
C LEU A 123 6.27 -8.20 -19.01
N ILE A 124 7.26 -7.30 -18.98
CA ILE A 124 7.15 -5.97 -18.36
C ILE A 124 6.02 -5.17 -19.02
N ALA A 125 6.04 -5.09 -20.36
CA ALA A 125 5.03 -4.39 -21.13
C ALA A 125 3.63 -5.00 -20.94
N LEU A 126 3.51 -6.33 -20.96
CA LEU A 126 2.21 -6.99 -20.76
C LEU A 126 1.65 -6.79 -19.35
N ARG A 127 2.48 -6.75 -18.31
CA ARG A 127 2.04 -6.43 -16.95
C ARG A 127 1.46 -5.01 -16.88
N GLY A 128 2.17 -4.04 -17.46
CA GLY A 128 1.70 -2.66 -17.55
C GLY A 128 0.35 -2.53 -18.27
N GLY A 129 0.21 -3.19 -19.43
CA GLY A 129 -1.06 -3.19 -20.16
C GLY A 129 -2.20 -3.89 -19.42
N LEU A 130 -1.93 -5.06 -18.81
CA LEU A 130 -2.93 -5.79 -18.03
C LEU A 130 -3.43 -5.00 -16.81
N ALA A 131 -2.57 -4.18 -16.18
CA ALA A 131 -2.95 -3.31 -15.08
C ALA A 131 -3.98 -2.24 -15.48
N GLN A 132 -4.06 -1.87 -16.76
CA GLN A 132 -5.07 -0.95 -17.28
C GLN A 132 -6.45 -1.61 -17.46
N LEU A 133 -6.51 -2.95 -17.48
CA LEU A 133 -7.77 -3.67 -17.54
C LEU A 133 -8.47 -3.64 -16.18
N ASP A 134 -7.80 -4.12 -15.14
CA ASP A 134 -8.21 -4.13 -13.74
C ASP A 134 -7.03 -4.46 -12.80
N ASP A 135 -7.24 -4.29 -11.49
CA ASP A 135 -6.22 -4.54 -10.45
C ASP A 135 -5.88 -6.02 -10.23
N TYR A 136 -6.56 -6.94 -10.92
CA TYR A 136 -6.48 -8.37 -10.67
C TYR A 136 -5.82 -9.14 -11.80
N SER A 137 -5.85 -8.62 -13.02
CA SER A 137 -5.35 -9.27 -14.22
C SER A 137 -3.86 -9.06 -14.34
N THR A 138 -3.11 -10.15 -14.46
CA THR A 138 -1.65 -10.09 -14.49
C THR A 138 -1.06 -11.33 -15.16
N ILE A 139 0.23 -11.26 -15.48
CA ILE A 139 1.00 -12.36 -16.07
C ILE A 139 2.14 -12.73 -15.13
N PHE A 140 2.25 -14.04 -14.87
CA PHE A 140 3.32 -14.64 -14.10
C PHE A 140 4.38 -15.21 -15.03
N SER A 141 5.64 -14.96 -14.71
CA SER A 141 6.77 -15.61 -15.35
C SER A 141 6.79 -17.12 -15.03
N SER A 142 7.68 -17.87 -15.67
CA SER A 142 7.91 -19.28 -15.34
C SER A 142 8.26 -19.47 -13.85
N ASP A 143 9.01 -18.54 -13.28
CA ASP A 143 9.59 -18.68 -11.95
C ASP A 143 8.57 -18.32 -10.87
N GLU A 144 7.74 -17.31 -11.12
CA GLU A 144 6.63 -16.92 -10.24
C GLU A 144 5.47 -17.92 -10.24
N THR A 145 5.39 -18.75 -11.29
CA THR A 145 4.31 -19.72 -11.46
C THR A 145 4.28 -20.75 -10.32
N GLU A 146 5.44 -21.17 -9.80
CA GLU A 146 5.51 -22.12 -8.69
C GLU A 146 4.91 -21.51 -7.40
N ASP A 147 5.29 -20.28 -7.06
CA ASP A 147 4.76 -19.57 -5.88
C ASP A 147 3.25 -19.36 -5.97
N PHE A 148 2.75 -18.99 -7.14
CA PHE A 148 1.32 -18.86 -7.37
C PHE A 148 0.59 -20.21 -7.18
N GLN A 149 1.14 -21.30 -7.72
CA GLN A 149 0.56 -22.63 -7.59
C GLN A 149 0.55 -23.14 -6.14
N ILE A 150 1.57 -22.83 -5.34
CA ILE A 150 1.62 -23.18 -3.92
C ILE A 150 0.45 -22.53 -3.18
N ARG A 151 0.27 -21.21 -3.33
CA ARG A 151 -0.83 -20.46 -2.68
C ARG A 151 -2.19 -21.01 -3.07
N PHE A 152 -2.41 -21.34 -4.34
CA PHE A 152 -3.72 -21.79 -4.83
C PHE A 152 -4.03 -23.26 -4.51
N SER A 153 -3.03 -24.13 -4.60
CA SER A 153 -3.21 -25.58 -4.38
C SER A 153 -3.12 -25.98 -2.91
N GLY A 154 -2.47 -25.18 -2.07
CA GLY A 154 -2.14 -25.52 -0.68
C GLY A 154 -1.10 -26.64 -0.57
N ARG A 155 -0.37 -26.93 -1.66
CA ARG A 155 0.66 -27.97 -1.71
C ARG A 155 2.01 -27.37 -2.08
N LEU A 156 3.01 -27.74 -1.31
CA LEU A 156 4.40 -27.34 -1.48
C LEU A 156 5.27 -28.58 -1.64
N SER A 157 6.27 -28.56 -2.53
CA SER A 157 7.41 -29.47 -2.44
C SER A 157 8.51 -28.77 -1.63
N GLY A 158 8.87 -29.31 -0.47
CA GLY A 158 9.85 -28.69 0.40
C GLY A 158 9.90 -29.33 1.77
N ILE A 159 10.32 -28.56 2.78
CA ILE A 159 10.45 -29.07 4.15
C ILE A 159 9.17 -28.92 4.98
N GLY A 160 8.30 -27.97 4.63
CA GLY A 160 7.04 -27.76 5.38
C GLY A 160 7.20 -26.94 6.65
N ALA A 161 7.90 -25.83 6.53
CA ALA A 161 8.01 -24.82 7.56
C ALA A 161 7.84 -23.43 6.94
N ARG A 162 7.28 -22.52 7.72
CA ARG A 162 7.27 -21.08 7.45
C ARG A 162 8.59 -20.52 7.97
N ILE A 163 9.36 -19.90 7.07
CA ILE A 163 10.62 -19.23 7.39
C ILE A 163 10.38 -17.73 7.36
N GLY A 164 10.90 -17.01 8.34
CA GLY A 164 10.84 -15.56 8.42
C GLY A 164 12.13 -14.99 8.98
N ARG A 165 12.18 -13.67 9.19
CA ARG A 165 13.23 -13.03 9.98
C ARG A 165 12.68 -12.61 11.33
N ARG A 166 13.40 -12.96 12.39
CA ARG A 166 13.14 -12.50 13.76
C ARG A 166 14.45 -12.01 14.34
N ASP A 167 14.45 -10.79 14.87
CA ASP A 167 15.64 -10.14 15.43
C ASP A 167 16.84 -10.15 14.44
N GLY A 168 16.56 -9.97 13.14
CA GLY A 168 17.55 -9.99 12.07
C GLY A 168 17.98 -11.38 11.57
N HIS A 169 17.63 -12.45 12.28
CA HIS A 169 18.02 -13.82 11.94
C HIS A 169 16.95 -14.58 11.15
N LEU A 170 17.38 -15.39 10.16
CA LEU A 170 16.49 -16.36 9.51
C LEU A 170 16.00 -17.37 10.56
N THR A 171 14.69 -17.52 10.67
CA THR A 171 14.03 -18.26 11.75
C THR A 171 12.92 -19.14 11.18
N ALA A 172 12.80 -20.38 11.66
CA ALA A 172 11.62 -21.20 11.46
C ALA A 172 10.49 -20.63 12.33
N VAL A 173 9.67 -19.74 11.78
CA VAL A 173 8.59 -19.07 12.51
C VAL A 173 7.38 -19.97 12.73
N GLY A 174 7.28 -21.09 12.00
CA GLY A 174 6.28 -22.12 12.24
C GLY A 174 6.60 -23.40 11.47
N VAL A 175 6.49 -24.55 12.11
CA VAL A 175 6.72 -25.87 11.52
C VAL A 175 5.36 -26.55 11.36
N PHE A 176 5.05 -27.00 10.14
CA PHE A 176 3.73 -27.57 9.89
C PHE A 176 3.62 -28.97 10.50
N PRO A 177 2.48 -29.34 11.10
CA PRO A 177 2.24 -30.70 11.59
C PRO A 177 2.33 -31.73 10.47
N ASP A 178 2.83 -32.92 10.79
CA ASP A 178 3.06 -34.04 9.86
C ASP A 178 3.96 -33.66 8.66
N SER A 179 4.77 -32.61 8.79
CA SER A 179 5.68 -32.17 7.74
C SER A 179 7.03 -32.90 7.79
N PRO A 180 7.81 -32.87 6.68
CA PRO A 180 9.19 -33.30 6.72
C PRO A 180 10.06 -32.58 7.76
N ALA A 181 9.86 -31.28 7.94
CA ALA A 181 10.59 -30.45 8.89
C ALA A 181 10.34 -30.90 10.34
N GLU A 182 9.08 -31.15 10.70
CA GLU A 182 8.70 -31.68 12.01
C GLU A 182 9.35 -33.05 12.26
N ARG A 183 9.24 -33.97 11.29
CA ARG A 183 9.88 -35.30 11.36
C ARG A 183 11.41 -35.24 11.43
N GLY A 184 12.01 -34.25 10.77
CA GLY A 184 13.45 -33.99 10.82
C GLY A 184 13.89 -33.40 12.16
N GLY A 185 12.96 -32.91 12.98
CA GLY A 185 13.24 -32.35 14.30
C GLY A 185 13.43 -30.84 14.32
N LEU A 186 13.07 -30.13 13.25
CA LEU A 186 12.99 -28.66 13.24
C LEU A 186 11.84 -28.20 14.15
N ARG A 187 12.01 -27.07 14.83
CA ARG A 187 11.01 -26.50 15.75
C ARG A 187 10.82 -25.02 15.51
N ASP A 188 9.66 -24.54 15.95
CA ASP A 188 9.34 -23.11 15.97
C ASP A 188 10.37 -22.35 16.81
N GLY A 189 10.85 -21.24 16.28
CA GLY A 189 11.88 -20.39 16.89
C GLY A 189 13.32 -20.80 16.60
N ASP A 190 13.58 -21.91 15.90
CA ASP A 190 14.93 -22.29 15.49
C ASP A 190 15.52 -21.25 14.53
N TRP A 191 16.71 -20.72 14.83
CA TRP A 191 17.44 -19.85 13.91
C TRP A 191 18.20 -20.67 12.91
N ILE A 192 17.97 -20.47 11.62
CA ILE A 192 18.69 -21.16 10.55
C ILE A 192 20.01 -20.43 10.32
N VAL A 193 21.12 -21.08 10.68
CA VAL A 193 22.47 -20.51 10.59
C VAL A 193 23.24 -21.02 9.37
N THR A 194 22.95 -22.23 8.89
CA THR A 194 23.51 -22.78 7.64
C THR A 194 22.47 -23.57 6.85
N ILE A 195 22.65 -23.61 5.54
CA ILE A 195 21.86 -24.40 4.59
C ILE A 195 22.84 -25.22 3.74
N ASP A 196 22.78 -26.54 3.86
CA ASP A 196 23.73 -27.49 3.25
C ASP A 196 25.21 -27.17 3.55
N GLY A 197 25.47 -26.65 4.75
CA GLY A 197 26.80 -26.26 5.22
C GLY A 197 27.20 -24.83 4.87
N ASP A 198 26.52 -24.18 3.93
CA ASP A 198 26.76 -22.78 3.59
C ASP A 198 26.13 -21.85 4.63
N PRO A 199 26.79 -20.74 5.03
CA PRO A 199 26.20 -19.72 5.89
C PRO A 199 24.88 -19.19 5.34
N ALA A 200 23.84 -19.17 6.18
CA ALA A 200 22.54 -18.62 5.82
C ALA A 200 22.54 -17.08 5.84
N HIS A 201 23.53 -16.44 6.47
CA HIS A 201 23.83 -15.02 6.34
C HIS A 201 24.98 -14.86 5.33
N PRO A 202 24.90 -13.98 4.32
CA PRO A 202 23.99 -12.83 4.18
C PRO A 202 22.72 -13.05 3.34
N LEU A 203 22.35 -14.30 3.03
CA LEU A 203 21.21 -14.58 2.15
C LEU A 203 19.95 -13.80 2.58
N THR A 204 19.27 -13.19 1.62
CA THR A 204 17.91 -12.66 1.78
C THR A 204 16.93 -13.78 2.14
N LEU A 205 15.74 -13.41 2.61
CA LEU A 205 14.70 -14.41 2.89
C LEU A 205 14.33 -15.21 1.63
N SER A 206 14.24 -14.54 0.48
CA SER A 206 13.90 -15.17 -0.80
C SER A 206 14.95 -16.21 -1.22
N GLU A 207 16.23 -15.83 -1.21
CA GLU A 207 17.34 -16.74 -1.56
C GLU A 207 17.41 -17.95 -0.62
N ALA A 208 17.25 -17.72 0.70
CA ALA A 208 17.22 -18.80 1.67
C ALA A 208 16.05 -19.76 1.41
N VAL A 209 14.85 -19.24 1.17
CA VAL A 209 13.67 -20.06 0.83
C VAL A 209 13.90 -20.82 -0.49
N GLY A 210 14.48 -20.19 -1.49
CA GLY A 210 14.85 -20.82 -2.77
C GLY A 210 15.77 -22.02 -2.59
N ARG A 211 16.81 -21.90 -1.75
CA ARG A 211 17.71 -23.02 -1.41
C ARG A 211 17.04 -24.11 -0.57
N ILE A 212 16.14 -23.72 0.34
CA ILE A 212 15.43 -24.66 1.21
C ILE A 212 14.43 -25.51 0.41
N ARG A 213 13.82 -24.93 -0.62
CA ARG A 213 12.95 -25.63 -1.56
C ARG A 213 13.74 -26.60 -2.44
N GLY A 214 13.00 -27.51 -3.06
CA GLY A 214 13.58 -28.54 -3.93
C GLY A 214 12.64 -29.72 -4.13
N GLU A 215 13.04 -30.59 -5.04
CA GLU A 215 12.25 -31.75 -5.42
C GLU A 215 12.00 -32.70 -4.24
N ALA A 216 10.78 -33.23 -4.15
CA ALA A 216 10.42 -34.22 -3.15
C ALA A 216 11.31 -35.47 -3.24
N GLY A 217 11.79 -35.95 -2.09
CA GLY A 217 12.73 -37.07 -1.97
C GLY A 217 14.21 -36.66 -1.93
N THR A 218 14.55 -35.42 -2.26
CA THR A 218 15.90 -34.87 -2.04
C THR A 218 16.13 -34.53 -0.57
N ARG A 219 17.38 -34.42 -0.15
CA ARG A 219 17.75 -34.07 1.23
C ARG A 219 18.29 -32.65 1.32
N ILE A 220 18.14 -32.07 2.50
CA ILE A 220 18.74 -30.81 2.90
C ILE A 220 19.21 -30.92 4.35
N VAL A 221 20.35 -30.30 4.66
CA VAL A 221 20.86 -30.20 6.03
C VAL A 221 20.76 -28.74 6.47
N LEU A 222 19.97 -28.48 7.51
CA LEU A 222 19.92 -27.16 8.13
C LEU A 222 20.75 -27.16 9.40
N GLY A 223 21.76 -26.31 9.47
CA GLY A 223 22.36 -25.96 10.76
C GLY A 223 21.46 -24.94 11.44
N VAL A 224 20.97 -25.26 12.63
CA VAL A 224 20.11 -24.37 13.41
C VAL A 224 20.69 -24.05 14.78
N SER A 225 20.38 -22.87 15.30
CA SER A 225 20.64 -22.46 16.67
C SER A 225 19.35 -22.48 17.46
N ARG A 226 19.26 -23.37 18.44
CA ARG A 226 18.10 -23.53 19.34
C ARG A 226 18.52 -23.18 20.75
N SER A 227 17.96 -22.11 21.30
CA SER A 227 18.31 -21.64 22.65
C SER A 227 19.83 -21.45 22.86
N GLY A 228 20.55 -21.07 21.80
CA GLY A 228 22.01 -20.85 21.81
C GLY A 228 22.86 -22.09 21.48
N GLU A 229 22.27 -23.29 21.39
CA GLU A 229 22.99 -24.50 20.98
C GLU A 229 22.87 -24.72 19.47
N ARG A 230 23.99 -25.04 18.82
CA ARG A 230 24.02 -25.40 17.39
C ARG A 230 23.76 -26.88 17.20
N LEU A 231 22.83 -27.21 16.32
CA LEU A 231 22.49 -28.57 15.93
C LEU A 231 22.20 -28.65 14.43
N GLU A 232 22.47 -29.81 13.83
CA GLU A 232 22.13 -30.09 12.43
C GLU A 232 20.82 -30.85 12.36
N VAL A 233 19.96 -30.42 11.45
CA VAL A 233 18.66 -31.02 11.15
C VAL A 233 18.69 -31.51 9.71
N GLU A 234 18.84 -32.82 9.51
CA GLU A 234 18.73 -33.44 8.19
C GLU A 234 17.25 -33.67 7.87
N ILE A 235 16.77 -33.04 6.80
CA ILE A 235 15.37 -33.09 6.37
C ILE A 235 15.31 -33.68 4.96
N THR A 236 14.45 -34.68 4.76
CA THR A 236 14.14 -35.17 3.41
C THR A 236 12.92 -34.41 2.88
N ARG A 237 13.11 -33.58 1.85
CA ARG A 237 12.03 -32.78 1.24
C ARG A 237 10.87 -33.68 0.80
N GLY A 238 9.65 -33.18 0.90
CA GLY A 238 8.46 -33.92 0.53
C GLY A 238 7.29 -33.02 0.15
N ASN A 239 6.19 -33.64 -0.25
CA ASN A 239 4.94 -32.91 -0.48
C ASN A 239 4.34 -32.55 0.87
N VAL A 240 4.13 -31.25 1.10
CA VAL A 240 3.58 -30.70 2.33
C VAL A 240 2.24 -30.06 2.05
N ARG A 241 1.28 -30.35 2.92
CA ARG A 241 0.01 -29.63 2.98
C ARG A 241 0.21 -28.41 3.86
N VAL A 242 0.02 -27.23 3.31
CA VAL A 242 0.04 -26.00 4.11
C VAL A 242 -1.27 -25.97 4.91
N PRO A 243 -1.22 -25.91 6.26
CA PRO A 243 -2.42 -25.80 7.07
C PRO A 243 -3.22 -24.57 6.68
N SER A 244 -4.53 -24.73 6.55
CA SER A 244 -5.44 -23.67 6.14
C SER A 244 -6.59 -23.43 7.12
N VAL A 245 -6.75 -24.32 8.11
CA VAL A 245 -7.72 -24.18 9.19
C VAL A 245 -7.04 -24.48 10.53
N GLU A 246 -7.14 -23.54 11.45
CA GLU A 246 -6.84 -23.75 12.86
C GLU A 246 -8.16 -23.89 13.61
N ALA A 247 -8.22 -24.78 14.61
CA ALA A 247 -9.43 -24.98 15.41
C ALA A 247 -9.06 -25.26 16.86
N ALA A 248 -9.84 -24.71 17.78
CA ALA A 248 -9.56 -24.77 19.21
C ALA A 248 -10.84 -24.71 20.06
N GLY A 249 -10.68 -25.06 21.34
CA GLY A 249 -11.72 -24.89 22.35
C GLY A 249 -12.99 -25.69 22.06
N ALA A 250 -14.13 -25.13 22.45
CA ALA A 250 -15.46 -25.75 22.30
C ALA A 250 -16.23 -25.23 21.07
N GLY A 251 -15.56 -24.56 20.12
CA GLY A 251 -16.24 -23.98 18.96
C GLY A 251 -15.54 -22.81 18.28
N TYR A 252 -14.21 -22.80 18.15
CA TYR A 252 -13.49 -21.79 17.36
C TYR A 252 -12.81 -22.44 16.16
N ALA A 253 -12.96 -21.84 14.97
CA ALA A 253 -12.25 -22.23 13.76
C ALA A 253 -11.79 -21.01 12.96
N HIS A 254 -10.49 -20.86 12.77
CA HIS A 254 -9.87 -19.81 11.97
C HIS A 254 -9.48 -20.36 10.61
N VAL A 255 -10.09 -19.85 9.55
CA VAL A 255 -9.73 -20.20 8.17
C VAL A 255 -8.73 -19.17 7.66
N LEU A 256 -7.45 -19.51 7.72
CA LEU A 256 -6.34 -18.63 7.30
C LEU A 256 -6.33 -18.37 5.78
N THR A 257 -6.71 -19.37 5.00
CA THR A 257 -6.79 -19.29 3.53
C THR A 257 -7.75 -20.33 2.99
N VAL A 258 -8.37 -20.04 1.85
CA VAL A 258 -9.28 -20.98 1.18
C VAL A 258 -8.54 -21.71 0.06
N SER A 259 -7.71 -22.70 0.37
CA SER A 259 -7.10 -23.58 -0.63
C SER A 259 -8.08 -24.67 -1.12
N LYS A 260 -7.72 -25.40 -2.21
CA LYS A 260 -8.51 -26.56 -2.68
C LYS A 260 -8.76 -27.63 -1.60
N GLY A 261 -7.87 -27.73 -0.60
CA GLY A 261 -7.96 -28.69 0.49
C GLY A 261 -8.74 -28.20 1.72
N THR A 262 -9.03 -26.90 1.82
CA THR A 262 -9.57 -26.28 3.04
C THR A 262 -10.90 -26.89 3.47
N ALA A 263 -11.83 -27.17 2.55
CA ALA A 263 -13.14 -27.74 2.92
C ALA A 263 -13.03 -29.12 3.61
N ARG A 264 -12.04 -29.93 3.22
CA ARG A 264 -11.77 -31.21 3.89
C ARG A 264 -11.13 -30.98 5.26
N GLU A 265 -10.15 -30.08 5.33
CA GLU A 265 -9.46 -29.73 6.57
C GLU A 265 -10.43 -29.17 7.61
N PHE A 266 -11.32 -28.28 7.19
CA PHE A 266 -12.37 -27.70 8.01
C PHE A 266 -13.23 -28.80 8.65
N ARG A 267 -13.68 -29.78 7.87
CA ARG A 267 -14.46 -30.92 8.39
C ARG A 267 -13.64 -31.85 9.30
N GLU A 268 -12.36 -32.05 9.01
CA GLU A 268 -11.45 -32.82 9.86
C GLU A 268 -11.30 -32.12 11.23
N LYS A 269 -10.97 -30.82 11.23
CA LYS A 269 -10.73 -30.01 12.43
C LYS A 269 -11.97 -29.78 13.28
N LEU A 270 -13.13 -29.47 12.69
CA LEU A 270 -14.36 -29.38 13.47
C LEU A 270 -14.77 -30.75 14.05
N GLY A 271 -14.49 -31.85 13.35
CA GLY A 271 -14.74 -33.19 13.86
C GLY A 271 -13.87 -33.57 15.06
N GLU A 272 -12.65 -33.03 15.15
CA GLU A 272 -11.75 -33.20 16.31
C GLU A 272 -12.28 -32.51 17.57
N LEU A 273 -13.07 -31.43 17.43
CA LEU A 273 -13.68 -30.70 18.55
C LEU A 273 -14.90 -31.42 19.16
N GLY A 274 -15.51 -32.37 18.45
CA GLY A 274 -16.68 -33.12 18.93
C GLY A 274 -18.02 -32.42 18.66
N GLU A 275 -18.98 -32.56 19.58
CA GLU A 275 -20.27 -31.86 19.50
C GLU A 275 -20.10 -30.39 19.88
N LEU A 276 -20.64 -29.49 19.06
CA LEU A 276 -20.51 -28.04 19.21
C LEU A 276 -21.87 -27.40 19.49
N ASP A 277 -21.94 -26.57 20.52
CA ASP A 277 -23.14 -25.77 20.84
C ASP A 277 -23.20 -24.47 20.01
N GLY A 278 -22.05 -24.01 19.50
CA GLY A 278 -21.88 -22.82 18.67
C GLY A 278 -20.53 -22.81 17.96
N LEU A 279 -20.36 -21.96 16.95
CA LEU A 279 -19.11 -21.82 16.19
C LEU A 279 -18.76 -20.36 15.96
N VAL A 280 -17.56 -19.96 16.38
CA VAL A 280 -16.90 -18.76 15.88
C VAL A 280 -16.07 -19.17 14.66
N LEU A 281 -16.49 -18.71 13.48
CA LEU A 281 -15.80 -18.90 12.21
C LEU A 281 -15.00 -17.63 11.89
N ASP A 282 -13.71 -17.65 12.15
CA ASP A 282 -12.83 -16.51 11.93
C ASP A 282 -12.30 -16.50 10.48
N LEU A 283 -12.63 -15.46 9.73
CA LEU A 283 -12.18 -15.22 8.35
C LEU A 283 -11.34 -13.93 8.22
N ARG A 284 -11.01 -13.27 9.34
CA ARG A 284 -10.20 -12.04 9.33
C ARG A 284 -8.84 -12.29 8.68
N GLY A 285 -8.33 -11.33 7.92
CA GLY A 285 -7.08 -11.46 7.17
C GLY A 285 -7.11 -12.42 5.98
N ASN A 286 -8.23 -13.13 5.73
CA ASN A 286 -8.29 -14.14 4.67
C ASN A 286 -8.65 -13.52 3.31
N SER A 287 -7.62 -13.34 2.47
CA SER A 287 -7.76 -12.83 1.09
C SER A 287 -8.45 -13.78 0.09
N GLY A 288 -8.93 -14.95 0.53
CA GLY A 288 -9.73 -15.90 -0.22
C GLY A 288 -8.94 -17.09 -0.79
N GLY A 289 -9.14 -17.38 -2.08
CA GLY A 289 -8.56 -18.53 -2.78
C GLY A 289 -9.55 -19.30 -3.66
N SER A 290 -9.61 -20.62 -3.48
CA SER A 290 -10.45 -21.55 -4.20
C SER A 290 -11.93 -21.35 -3.91
N MET A 291 -12.65 -20.75 -4.87
CA MET A 291 -14.12 -20.68 -4.89
C MET A 291 -14.78 -22.04 -4.61
N MET A 292 -14.28 -23.12 -5.20
CA MET A 292 -14.84 -24.46 -4.99
C MET A 292 -14.79 -24.91 -3.53
N ALA A 293 -13.73 -24.56 -2.79
CA ALA A 293 -13.63 -24.92 -1.39
C ALA A 293 -14.56 -24.04 -0.52
N ALA A 294 -14.68 -22.74 -0.81
CA ALA A 294 -15.67 -21.88 -0.16
C ALA A 294 -17.11 -22.39 -0.39
N GLU A 295 -17.45 -22.76 -1.62
CA GLU A 295 -18.74 -23.37 -1.95
C GLU A 295 -19.02 -24.63 -1.14
N GLN A 296 -18.02 -25.51 -0.99
CA GLN A 296 -18.16 -26.76 -0.24
C GLN A 296 -18.37 -26.51 1.25
N ILE A 297 -17.63 -25.56 1.83
CA ILE A 297 -17.81 -25.19 3.24
C ILE A 297 -19.18 -24.56 3.44
N ALA A 298 -19.60 -23.61 2.58
CA ALA A 298 -20.94 -23.02 2.66
C ALA A 298 -22.05 -24.07 2.52
N ASP A 299 -21.88 -25.05 1.63
CA ASP A 299 -22.84 -26.15 1.44
C ASP A 299 -23.03 -27.01 2.69
N ASP A 300 -22.01 -27.14 3.55
CA ASP A 300 -22.10 -27.89 4.82
C ASP A 300 -23.07 -27.23 5.82
N PHE A 301 -23.42 -25.95 5.66
CA PHE A 301 -24.41 -25.22 6.50
C PHE A 301 -25.78 -25.03 5.82
N LEU A 302 -25.82 -25.00 4.48
CA LEU A 302 -27.00 -24.56 3.74
C LEU A 302 -27.97 -25.71 3.40
N SER A 303 -29.24 -25.54 3.81
CA SER A 303 -30.30 -26.50 3.49
C SER A 303 -30.93 -26.30 2.10
N ARG A 304 -30.84 -25.09 1.53
CA ARG A 304 -31.39 -24.69 0.23
C ARG A 304 -30.82 -23.35 -0.20
N GLY A 305 -31.09 -22.93 -1.44
CA GLY A 305 -30.72 -21.62 -1.96
C GLY A 305 -29.58 -21.66 -2.98
N ALA A 306 -29.30 -20.50 -3.58
CA ALA A 306 -28.09 -20.30 -4.38
C ALA A 306 -26.97 -19.89 -3.43
N ILE A 307 -25.80 -20.53 -3.57
CA ILE A 307 -24.57 -20.14 -2.87
C ILE A 307 -23.97 -18.95 -3.62
N LEU A 308 -23.77 -19.11 -4.92
CA LEU A 308 -23.34 -18.05 -5.82
C LEU A 308 -23.87 -18.26 -7.23
N ARG A 309 -23.94 -17.17 -7.99
CA ARG A 309 -24.21 -17.15 -9.42
C ARG A 309 -23.03 -16.52 -10.13
N VAL A 310 -22.54 -17.19 -11.17
CA VAL A 310 -21.48 -16.67 -12.01
C VAL A 310 -22.10 -15.85 -13.15
N VAL A 311 -21.60 -14.65 -13.36
CA VAL A 311 -22.03 -13.71 -14.40
C VAL A 311 -20.84 -13.42 -15.29
N GLY A 312 -20.84 -14.04 -16.48
CA GLY A 312 -19.80 -13.85 -17.49
C GLY A 312 -20.25 -12.92 -18.60
N ARG A 313 -19.34 -12.70 -19.56
CA ARG A 313 -19.62 -11.95 -20.78
C ARG A 313 -20.75 -12.60 -21.61
N PRO A 314 -21.79 -11.85 -22.01
CA PRO A 314 -22.89 -12.37 -22.83
C PRO A 314 -22.39 -13.04 -24.11
N GLY A 315 -22.95 -14.21 -24.44
CA GLY A 315 -22.61 -14.95 -25.68
C GLY A 315 -21.28 -15.71 -25.65
N ARG A 316 -20.49 -15.63 -24.58
CA ARG A 316 -19.28 -16.45 -24.38
C ARG A 316 -19.53 -17.46 -23.26
N LEU A 317 -19.34 -18.75 -23.56
CA LEU A 317 -19.36 -19.80 -22.56
C LEU A 317 -18.03 -19.80 -21.81
N ILE A 318 -18.07 -19.60 -20.50
CA ILE A 318 -16.91 -19.79 -19.63
C ILE A 318 -16.78 -21.29 -19.37
N GLY A 319 -15.59 -21.85 -19.60
CA GLY A 319 -15.34 -23.29 -19.58
C GLY A 319 -15.68 -24.01 -18.27
N THR A 320 -15.78 -23.27 -17.15
CA THR A 320 -16.39 -23.61 -15.84
C THR A 320 -15.91 -22.52 -14.87
N PRO A 321 -16.79 -21.68 -14.32
CA PRO A 321 -17.61 -22.06 -13.17
C PRO A 321 -19.12 -21.79 -13.37
N SER A 322 -19.94 -22.75 -12.95
CA SER A 322 -21.40 -22.66 -12.99
C SER A 322 -21.95 -22.10 -11.68
N SER A 323 -23.09 -21.41 -11.72
CA SER A 323 -23.87 -21.07 -10.53
C SER A 323 -24.06 -22.28 -9.61
N LYS A 324 -23.79 -22.11 -8.32
CA LYS A 324 -23.87 -23.17 -7.32
C LYS A 324 -25.11 -23.00 -6.45
N ARG A 325 -25.76 -24.13 -6.14
CA ARG A 325 -26.87 -24.23 -5.20
C ARG A 325 -26.57 -25.26 -4.13
N ALA A 326 -27.20 -25.08 -2.97
CA ALA A 326 -27.04 -25.98 -1.84
C ALA A 326 -27.55 -27.39 -2.16
N SER A 327 -26.82 -28.42 -1.73
CA SER A 327 -27.09 -29.85 -1.94
C SER A 327 -28.16 -30.40 -0.98
N ARG A 328 -28.60 -29.58 -0.01
CA ARG A 328 -29.56 -29.91 1.07
C ARG A 328 -29.02 -30.88 2.12
N ARG A 329 -27.71 -31.12 2.16
CA ARG A 329 -27.06 -31.97 3.18
C ARG A 329 -26.41 -31.09 4.25
N VAL A 330 -27.23 -30.59 5.16
CA VAL A 330 -26.74 -29.80 6.29
C VAL A 330 -25.93 -30.70 7.22
N ARG A 331 -24.64 -30.41 7.36
CA ARG A 331 -23.71 -31.05 8.28
C ARG A 331 -23.64 -30.29 9.60
N TYR A 332 -23.70 -28.96 9.55
CA TYR A 332 -23.63 -28.07 10.70
C TYR A 332 -24.93 -27.28 10.82
N ALA A 333 -25.72 -27.57 11.85
CA ALA A 333 -26.98 -26.91 12.16
C ALA A 333 -26.92 -26.33 13.58
N LEU A 334 -26.00 -25.39 13.78
CA LEU A 334 -25.73 -24.71 15.05
C LEU A 334 -25.63 -23.19 14.85
N PRO A 335 -25.73 -22.38 15.93
CA PRO A 335 -25.40 -20.96 15.88
C PRO A 335 -23.96 -20.71 15.42
N VAL A 336 -23.75 -19.73 14.55
CA VAL A 336 -22.43 -19.38 14.01
C VAL A 336 -22.24 -17.85 14.07
N VAL A 337 -21.10 -17.40 14.56
CA VAL A 337 -20.64 -16.03 14.38
C VAL A 337 -19.48 -16.05 13.39
N VAL A 338 -19.59 -15.28 12.30
CA VAL A 338 -18.55 -15.18 11.28
C VAL A 338 -17.77 -13.88 11.49
N LEU A 339 -16.49 -13.97 11.85
CA LEU A 339 -15.63 -12.79 11.99
C LEU A 339 -15.05 -12.38 10.64
N VAL A 340 -15.13 -11.09 10.34
CA VAL A 340 -14.64 -10.52 9.08
C VAL A 340 -13.97 -9.16 9.30
N ASP A 341 -13.09 -8.78 8.40
CA ASP A 341 -12.37 -7.49 8.38
C ASP A 341 -12.19 -6.98 6.94
N GLU A 342 -11.56 -5.81 6.77
CA GLU A 342 -11.29 -5.24 5.43
C GLU A 342 -10.39 -6.11 4.54
N TYR A 343 -9.68 -7.09 5.12
CA TYR A 343 -8.78 -8.01 4.41
C TYR A 343 -9.48 -9.32 3.99
N THR A 344 -10.70 -9.55 4.49
CA THR A 344 -11.54 -10.68 4.10
C THR A 344 -11.97 -10.49 2.65
N ALA A 345 -11.53 -11.36 1.74
CA ALA A 345 -11.75 -11.16 0.30
C ALA A 345 -12.14 -12.43 -0.47
N SER A 346 -12.80 -12.27 -1.61
CA SER A 346 -13.02 -13.30 -2.63
C SER A 346 -13.67 -14.58 -2.07
N ALA A 347 -12.97 -15.72 -2.03
CA ALA A 347 -13.54 -16.96 -1.52
C ALA A 347 -14.00 -16.87 -0.05
N ALA A 348 -13.36 -16.04 0.77
CA ALA A 348 -13.81 -15.77 2.13
C ALA A 348 -15.13 -14.97 2.14
N GLU A 349 -15.29 -14.00 1.22
CA GLU A 349 -16.54 -13.25 1.03
C GLU A 349 -17.67 -14.11 0.45
N ILE A 350 -17.34 -15.09 -0.41
CA ILE A 350 -18.29 -16.10 -0.86
C ILE A 350 -18.80 -16.90 0.34
N LEU A 351 -17.89 -17.31 1.24
CA LEU A 351 -18.26 -18.07 2.43
C LEU A 351 -19.11 -17.23 3.40
N SER A 352 -18.62 -16.08 3.87
CA SER A 352 -19.37 -15.21 4.79
C SER A 352 -20.70 -14.76 4.17
N GLY A 353 -20.67 -14.34 2.91
CA GLY A 353 -21.84 -13.85 2.20
C GLY A 353 -22.86 -14.93 1.80
N ALA A 354 -22.47 -16.19 1.65
CA ALA A 354 -23.41 -17.30 1.45
C ALA A 354 -24.08 -17.72 2.76
N LEU A 355 -23.39 -17.55 3.90
CA LEU A 355 -23.90 -17.88 5.23
C LEU A 355 -24.77 -16.77 5.83
N SER A 356 -24.48 -15.51 5.53
CA SER A 356 -25.15 -14.34 6.13
C SER A 356 -26.70 -14.35 6.05
N PRO A 357 -27.36 -14.96 5.05
CA PRO A 357 -28.83 -15.03 5.05
C PRO A 357 -29.44 -16.02 6.06
N LEU A 358 -28.63 -16.85 6.73
CA LEU A 358 -29.10 -17.81 7.72
C LEU A 358 -29.42 -17.11 9.03
N GLN A 359 -30.60 -17.37 9.60
CA GLN A 359 -31.00 -16.79 10.90
C GLN A 359 -30.12 -17.23 12.07
N SER A 360 -29.41 -18.34 11.93
CA SER A 360 -28.46 -18.84 12.93
C SER A 360 -27.04 -18.30 12.74
N VAL A 361 -26.84 -17.38 11.78
CA VAL A 361 -25.54 -16.77 11.48
C VAL A 361 -25.59 -15.29 11.82
N THR A 362 -24.53 -14.78 12.44
CA THR A 362 -24.28 -13.35 12.62
C THR A 362 -22.90 -13.03 12.09
N VAL A 363 -22.80 -12.08 11.17
CA VAL A 363 -21.53 -11.57 10.66
C VAL A 363 -21.08 -10.41 11.56
N LEU A 364 -19.86 -10.48 12.09
CA LEU A 364 -19.31 -9.56 13.08
C LEU A 364 -17.95 -9.02 12.60
N GLY A 365 -17.73 -7.70 12.70
CA GLY A 365 -16.43 -7.08 12.41
C GLY A 365 -16.53 -5.85 11.52
N GLN A 366 -15.67 -5.74 10.50
CA GLN A 366 -15.68 -4.61 9.54
C GLN A 366 -16.20 -5.05 8.18
N THR A 367 -16.54 -4.08 7.31
CA THR A 367 -16.91 -4.36 5.92
C THR A 367 -15.77 -5.08 5.21
N THR A 368 -16.08 -6.14 4.46
CA THR A 368 -15.07 -6.93 3.73
C THR A 368 -14.51 -6.20 2.50
N PHE A 369 -13.46 -6.75 1.90
CA PHE A 369 -12.68 -6.09 0.84
C PHE A 369 -13.47 -5.69 -0.42
N GLY A 370 -14.46 -6.49 -0.85
CA GLY A 370 -15.24 -6.24 -2.06
C GLY A 370 -14.66 -6.83 -3.34
N LYS A 371 -14.05 -8.02 -3.26
CA LYS A 371 -13.54 -8.72 -4.45
C LYS A 371 -14.59 -9.67 -5.01
N GLY A 372 -15.52 -9.10 -5.78
CA GLY A 372 -16.63 -9.80 -6.44
C GLY A 372 -16.32 -10.42 -7.82
N VAL A 373 -15.05 -10.44 -8.24
CA VAL A 373 -14.62 -10.91 -9.56
C VAL A 373 -13.90 -12.26 -9.51
N ILE A 374 -13.94 -12.97 -10.64
CA ILE A 374 -13.39 -14.30 -10.84
C ILE A 374 -12.28 -14.24 -11.87
N GLN A 375 -11.08 -14.64 -11.44
CA GLN A 375 -9.95 -14.82 -12.35
C GLN A 375 -9.85 -16.27 -12.83
N GLN A 376 -9.57 -16.43 -14.13
CA GLN A 376 -9.14 -17.68 -14.71
C GLN A 376 -7.62 -17.65 -14.92
N VAL A 377 -6.96 -18.75 -14.54
CA VAL A 377 -5.53 -18.95 -14.78
C VAL A 377 -5.37 -19.75 -16.06
N LEU A 378 -4.67 -19.18 -17.03
CA LEU A 378 -4.53 -19.68 -18.39
C LEU A 378 -3.04 -19.92 -18.69
N PRO A 379 -2.65 -21.13 -19.12
CA PRO A 379 -1.27 -21.37 -19.53
C PRO A 379 -0.94 -20.59 -20.80
N LEU A 380 0.26 -20.02 -20.81
CA LEU A 380 0.86 -19.32 -21.93
C LEU A 380 2.16 -20.03 -22.37
N PRO A 381 2.72 -19.68 -23.54
CA PRO A 381 4.03 -20.18 -23.97
C PRO A 381 5.12 -19.91 -22.92
N GLY A 382 6.13 -20.78 -22.84
CA GLY A 382 7.26 -20.60 -21.91
C GLY A 382 6.98 -20.94 -20.45
N GLN A 383 5.93 -21.72 -20.16
CA GLN A 383 5.46 -22.01 -18.78
C GLN A 383 4.90 -20.80 -18.01
N ASN A 384 4.74 -19.66 -18.69
CA ASN A 384 4.08 -18.48 -18.13
C ASN A 384 2.59 -18.73 -17.87
N LEU A 385 2.00 -17.98 -16.95
CA LEU A 385 0.57 -18.04 -16.64
C LEU A 385 -0.08 -16.65 -16.76
N LEU A 386 -1.19 -16.57 -17.48
CA LEU A 386 -2.07 -15.40 -17.46
C LEU A 386 -3.17 -15.61 -16.43
N LYS A 387 -3.28 -14.72 -15.44
CA LYS A 387 -4.42 -14.62 -14.55
C LYS A 387 -5.32 -13.50 -15.05
N LEU A 388 -6.51 -13.83 -15.55
CA LEU A 388 -7.39 -12.86 -16.23
C LEU A 388 -8.78 -12.85 -15.60
N THR A 389 -9.36 -11.68 -15.36
CA THR A 389 -10.76 -11.55 -14.90
C THR A 389 -11.74 -11.92 -16.03
N VAL A 390 -12.56 -12.94 -15.81
CA VAL A 390 -13.48 -13.48 -16.84
C VAL A 390 -14.96 -13.42 -16.46
N ALA A 391 -15.26 -13.20 -15.18
CA ALA A 391 -16.62 -13.17 -14.66
C ALA A 391 -16.69 -12.44 -13.32
N GLU A 392 -17.91 -12.05 -12.95
CA GLU A 392 -18.29 -11.69 -11.59
C GLU A 392 -18.99 -12.88 -10.92
N TYR A 393 -18.93 -12.97 -9.59
CA TYR A 393 -19.90 -13.74 -8.84
C TYR A 393 -20.89 -12.82 -8.14
N ARG A 394 -22.12 -13.30 -8.02
CA ARG A 394 -23.17 -12.68 -7.22
C ARG A 394 -23.67 -13.68 -6.21
N LEU A 395 -24.01 -13.20 -5.02
CA LEU A 395 -24.53 -14.05 -3.96
C LEU A 395 -26.04 -14.27 -4.14
N SER A 396 -26.68 -14.91 -3.17
CA SER A 396 -28.13 -15.06 -3.13
C SER A 396 -28.84 -13.72 -3.33
N GLN A 397 -30.01 -13.74 -3.98
CA GLN A 397 -30.79 -12.54 -4.33
C GLN A 397 -30.07 -11.56 -5.26
N ASP A 398 -29.07 -12.04 -6.02
CA ASP A 398 -28.28 -11.23 -6.96
C ASP A 398 -27.48 -10.10 -6.30
N ARG A 399 -27.17 -10.25 -5.01
CA ARG A 399 -26.31 -9.31 -4.26
C ARG A 399 -24.93 -9.23 -4.92
N VAL A 400 -24.57 -8.00 -5.32
CA VAL A 400 -23.25 -7.65 -5.85
C VAL A 400 -22.28 -7.51 -4.67
N VAL A 401 -21.05 -7.99 -4.86
CA VAL A 401 -19.98 -7.91 -3.86
C VAL A 401 -18.82 -7.05 -4.37
N HIS A 402 -18.66 -6.94 -5.68
CA HIS A 402 -17.53 -6.21 -6.26
C HIS A 402 -17.60 -4.73 -5.90
N GLU A 403 -16.50 -4.18 -5.37
CA GLU A 403 -16.32 -2.79 -4.93
C GLU A 403 -17.21 -2.37 -3.74
N THR A 404 -18.01 -3.27 -3.18
CA THR A 404 -18.89 -2.99 -2.04
C THR A 404 -18.59 -3.81 -0.79
N GLY A 405 -18.11 -5.05 -0.97
CA GLY A 405 -17.92 -5.99 0.14
C GLY A 405 -19.21 -6.56 0.68
N ILE A 406 -19.08 -7.26 1.80
CA ILE A 406 -20.13 -7.81 2.65
C ILE A 406 -20.16 -6.98 3.92
N ASP A 407 -21.35 -6.45 4.18
CA ASP A 407 -21.61 -5.68 5.38
C ASP A 407 -21.85 -6.60 6.58
N PRO A 408 -21.16 -6.40 7.71
CA PRO A 408 -21.41 -7.19 8.91
C PRO A 408 -22.73 -6.78 9.57
N ASP A 409 -23.40 -7.75 10.21
CA ASP A 409 -24.61 -7.52 10.99
C ASP A 409 -24.31 -6.72 12.28
N VAL A 410 -23.12 -6.93 12.85
CA VAL A 410 -22.57 -6.16 13.97
C VAL A 410 -21.23 -5.55 13.56
N ARG A 411 -21.19 -4.22 13.50
CA ARG A 411 -19.96 -3.47 13.15
C ARG A 411 -19.08 -3.24 14.36
N LEU A 412 -17.82 -3.62 14.22
CA LEU A 412 -16.74 -3.28 15.15
C LEU A 412 -15.82 -2.26 14.48
N ALA A 413 -15.39 -1.27 15.25
CA ALA A 413 -14.46 -0.24 14.80
C ALA A 413 -13.17 -0.29 15.63
N PRO A 414 -12.09 -0.94 15.14
CA PRO A 414 -10.82 -0.90 15.83
C PRO A 414 -10.25 0.52 15.83
N VAL A 415 -9.93 1.02 17.01
CA VAL A 415 -9.21 2.28 17.20
C VAL A 415 -7.79 1.97 17.68
N PRO A 416 -6.75 2.31 16.92
CA PRO A 416 -5.37 2.16 17.37
C PRO A 416 -5.13 2.87 18.70
N ALA A 417 -4.47 2.20 19.65
CA ALA A 417 -4.20 2.75 20.98
C ALA A 417 -3.39 4.06 20.96
N ASN A 418 -2.63 4.32 19.89
CA ASN A 418 -1.88 5.56 19.65
C ASN A 418 -2.69 6.66 18.93
N ARG A 419 -3.96 6.42 18.59
CA ARG A 419 -4.85 7.35 17.88
C ARG A 419 -6.27 7.38 18.47
N LEU A 420 -6.37 7.61 19.78
CA LEU A 420 -7.64 7.66 20.51
C LEU A 420 -8.58 8.79 20.00
N GLY A 421 -8.08 9.80 19.30
CA GLY A 421 -8.91 10.83 18.66
C GLY A 421 -9.91 10.27 17.65
N LEU A 422 -9.61 9.14 16.99
CA LEU A 422 -10.50 8.48 16.03
C LEU A 422 -11.81 7.98 16.65
N LEU A 423 -11.86 7.82 17.98
CA LEU A 423 -13.11 7.52 18.69
C LEU A 423 -14.22 8.53 18.38
N ALA A 424 -13.87 9.78 18.06
CA ALA A 424 -14.81 10.84 17.71
C ALA A 424 -15.52 10.61 16.36
N GLU A 425 -14.94 9.78 15.51
CA GLU A 425 -15.42 9.50 14.16
C GLU A 425 -16.24 8.21 14.09
N VAL A 426 -16.15 7.35 15.12
CA VAL A 426 -16.87 6.08 15.13
C VAL A 426 -18.38 6.34 15.29
N PRO A 427 -19.23 5.88 14.35
CA PRO A 427 -20.66 6.03 14.48
C PRO A 427 -21.20 5.32 15.72
N SER A 428 -22.22 5.89 16.37
CA SER A 428 -22.82 5.31 17.58
C SER A 428 -23.50 3.95 17.37
N SER A 429 -23.76 3.59 16.11
CA SER A 429 -24.24 2.29 15.65
C SER A 429 -23.17 1.20 15.60
N GLU A 430 -21.90 1.56 15.77
CA GLU A 430 -20.76 0.64 15.78
C GLU A 430 -20.19 0.51 17.19
N ILE A 431 -19.49 -0.59 17.45
CA ILE A 431 -18.77 -0.80 18.70
C ILE A 431 -17.30 -0.46 18.46
N ALA A 432 -16.91 0.75 18.88
CA ALA A 432 -15.50 1.13 18.96
C ALA A 432 -14.78 0.24 19.98
N TYR A 433 -13.54 -0.16 19.72
CA TYR A 433 -12.69 -0.79 20.72
C TYR A 433 -11.22 -0.43 20.49
N VAL A 434 -10.43 -0.38 21.56
CA VAL A 434 -9.01 -0.03 21.46
C VAL A 434 -8.21 -1.26 21.05
N ARG A 435 -7.34 -1.09 20.05
CA ARG A 435 -6.41 -2.12 19.57
C ARG A 435 -4.96 -1.65 19.69
N ALA A 436 -4.12 -2.43 20.35
CA ALA A 436 -2.69 -2.15 20.43
C ALA A 436 -1.98 -2.53 19.12
N PRO A 437 -1.06 -1.71 18.60
CA PRO A 437 -0.28 -2.07 17.41
C PRO A 437 0.57 -3.33 17.64
N GLY A 438 0.48 -4.30 16.73
CA GLY A 438 1.30 -5.51 16.76
C GLY A 438 0.86 -6.59 17.77
N GLU A 439 -0.25 -6.39 18.48
CA GLU A 439 -0.87 -7.41 19.35
C GLU A 439 -1.99 -8.16 18.63
N ASP A 440 -2.30 -9.36 19.14
CA ASP A 440 -3.41 -10.17 18.66
C ASP A 440 -4.74 -9.46 18.92
N ASP A 441 -5.60 -9.44 17.91
CA ASP A 441 -6.90 -8.77 17.99
C ASP A 441 -7.95 -9.70 18.60
N LEU A 442 -7.96 -9.76 19.93
CA LEU A 442 -8.78 -10.69 20.71
C LEU A 442 -10.24 -10.22 20.90
N PHE A 443 -10.49 -8.90 20.92
CA PHE A 443 -11.82 -8.36 21.22
C PHE A 443 -12.92 -8.90 20.29
N PRO A 444 -12.73 -9.01 18.96
CA PRO A 444 -13.74 -9.62 18.09
C PRO A 444 -14.06 -11.08 18.43
N ILE A 445 -13.09 -11.85 18.92
CA ILE A 445 -13.29 -13.25 19.33
C ILE A 445 -14.15 -13.29 20.59
N GLU A 446 -13.80 -12.49 21.61
CA GLU A 446 -14.58 -12.38 22.86
C GLU A 446 -16.01 -11.88 22.59
N ALA A 447 -16.16 -10.92 21.69
CA ALA A 447 -17.45 -10.41 21.23
C ALA A 447 -18.29 -11.51 20.55
N ALA A 448 -17.68 -12.35 19.72
CA ALA A 448 -18.35 -13.48 19.10
C ALA A 448 -18.82 -14.52 20.13
N GLU A 449 -18.02 -14.79 21.16
CA GLU A 449 -18.42 -15.70 22.24
C GLU A 449 -19.63 -15.18 23.01
N VAL A 450 -19.70 -13.87 23.27
CA VAL A 450 -20.86 -13.22 23.90
C VAL A 450 -22.12 -13.35 23.03
N LEU A 451 -22.01 -13.14 21.71
CA LEU A 451 -23.12 -13.33 20.75
C LEU A 451 -23.63 -14.78 20.71
N LEU A 452 -22.75 -15.77 20.91
CA LEU A 452 -23.16 -17.17 20.97
C LEU A 452 -23.86 -17.53 22.30
N ALA A 453 -23.50 -16.85 23.39
CA ALA A 453 -24.01 -17.14 24.73
C ALA A 453 -25.32 -16.43 25.08
N SER A 454 -25.60 -15.28 24.46
CA SER A 454 -26.66 -14.36 24.88
C SER A 454 -27.55 -13.91 23.71
N PRO A 455 -28.82 -13.51 23.97
CA PRO A 455 -29.66 -12.87 22.96
C PRO A 455 -29.00 -11.59 22.39
N PRO A 456 -29.26 -11.22 21.11
CA PRO A 456 -28.57 -10.11 20.45
C PRO A 456 -28.56 -8.77 21.20
N ASP A 457 -29.69 -8.37 21.80
CA ASP A 457 -29.80 -7.09 22.54
C ASP A 457 -28.94 -7.08 23.82
N GLU A 458 -28.92 -8.21 24.54
CA GLU A 458 -28.12 -8.38 25.76
C GLU A 458 -26.63 -8.47 25.40
N ALA A 459 -26.30 -9.23 24.37
CA ALA A 459 -24.95 -9.36 23.83
C ALA A 459 -24.40 -8.00 23.38
N TRP A 460 -25.20 -7.20 22.67
CA TRP A 460 -24.79 -5.87 22.23
C TRP A 460 -24.43 -4.95 23.40
N ALA A 461 -25.27 -4.93 24.43
CA ALA A 461 -25.03 -4.13 25.62
C ALA A 461 -23.76 -4.58 26.37
N GLU A 462 -23.54 -5.89 26.49
CA GLU A 462 -22.35 -6.45 27.14
C GLU A 462 -21.07 -6.16 26.35
N MET A 463 -21.06 -6.41 25.04
CA MET A 463 -19.90 -6.11 24.18
C MET A 463 -19.54 -4.63 24.24
N ARG A 464 -20.54 -3.74 24.17
CA ARG A 464 -20.31 -2.29 24.28
C ARG A 464 -19.80 -1.89 25.65
N ALA A 465 -20.29 -2.49 26.73
CA ALA A 465 -19.79 -2.22 28.07
C ALA A 465 -18.31 -2.63 28.23
N ARG A 466 -17.92 -3.80 27.71
CA ARG A 466 -16.53 -4.26 27.72
C ARG A 466 -15.62 -3.34 26.90
N ALA A 467 -16.06 -2.93 25.71
CA ALA A 467 -15.35 -1.97 24.89
C ALA A 467 -15.19 -0.60 25.58
N ASP A 468 -16.28 -0.06 26.14
CA ASP A 468 -16.29 1.22 26.84
C ASP A 468 -15.36 1.20 28.06
N GLU A 469 -15.23 0.06 28.77
CA GLU A 469 -14.28 -0.10 29.88
C GLU A 469 -12.82 0.05 29.42
N THR A 470 -12.44 -0.63 28.34
CA THR A 470 -11.07 -0.54 27.77
C THR A 470 -10.78 0.86 27.24
N ILE A 471 -11.75 1.49 26.56
CA ILE A 471 -11.61 2.87 26.07
C ILE A 471 -11.47 3.84 27.24
N ALA A 472 -12.31 3.72 28.27
CA ALA A 472 -12.24 4.56 29.46
C ALA A 472 -10.88 4.42 30.17
N ALA A 473 -10.33 3.21 30.26
CA ALA A 473 -9.01 2.98 30.82
C ALA A 473 -7.91 3.68 30.00
N ALA A 474 -7.96 3.59 28.66
CA ALA A 474 -7.00 4.25 27.78
C ALA A 474 -7.08 5.79 27.86
N LEU A 475 -8.30 6.35 27.93
CA LEU A 475 -8.51 7.80 28.04
C LEU A 475 -8.20 8.36 29.43
N ALA A 476 -8.32 7.55 30.49
CA ALA A 476 -8.00 7.94 31.86
C ALA A 476 -6.54 8.35 32.03
N GLU A 477 -5.62 7.80 31.22
CA GLU A 477 -4.20 8.22 31.19
C GLU A 477 -4.03 9.69 30.80
N PHE A 478 -4.98 10.23 30.03
CA PHE A 478 -5.04 11.62 29.58
C PHE A 478 -6.01 12.47 30.41
N GLY A 479 -6.66 11.89 31.42
CA GLY A 479 -7.68 12.53 32.25
C GLY A 479 -9.02 12.77 31.54
N ALA A 480 -9.22 12.20 30.35
CA ALA A 480 -10.45 12.35 29.57
C ALA A 480 -11.51 11.31 30.01
N SER A 481 -12.79 11.67 29.86
CA SER A 481 -13.93 10.82 30.21
C SER A 481 -14.53 10.17 28.98
N TRP A 482 -14.95 8.90 29.10
CA TRP A 482 -15.66 8.13 28.08
C TRP A 482 -17.09 7.74 28.52
N GLU A 483 -17.75 8.61 29.29
CA GLU A 483 -19.13 8.38 29.70
C GLU A 483 -20.14 8.99 28.72
N GLU A 484 -21.36 8.43 28.69
CA GLU A 484 -22.48 9.09 28.00
C GLU A 484 -22.84 10.40 28.73
N PRO A 485 -22.85 11.57 28.03
CA PRO A 485 -23.18 12.83 28.66
C PRO A 485 -24.61 12.84 29.20
N ARG A 486 -24.78 13.28 30.45
CA ARG A 486 -26.11 13.52 31.01
C ARG A 486 -26.69 14.82 30.46
N GLU A 487 -27.93 14.78 29.98
CA GLU A 487 -28.74 15.96 29.65
C GLU A 487 -28.15 16.86 28.54
N LEU A 488 -27.57 16.29 27.48
CA LEU A 488 -27.03 17.05 26.35
C LEU A 488 -27.95 16.96 25.11
N PRO A 489 -28.49 18.07 24.57
CA PRO A 489 -29.38 18.04 23.39
C PRO A 489 -28.68 17.50 22.14
N ASP A 490 -29.34 16.68 21.32
CA ASP A 490 -28.81 16.15 20.07
C ASP A 490 -29.75 16.38 18.87
N PRO A 491 -29.35 17.17 17.85
CA PRO A 491 -28.09 17.94 17.74
C PRO A 491 -28.02 19.12 18.73
N LEU A 492 -26.82 19.69 18.92
CA LEU A 492 -26.67 20.92 19.70
C LEU A 492 -27.41 22.10 19.01
N PRO A 493 -28.06 23.01 19.77
CA PRO A 493 -28.71 24.19 19.20
C PRO A 493 -27.76 25.15 18.47
N ARG A 494 -26.51 25.26 18.95
CA ARG A 494 -25.43 26.03 18.32
C ARG A 494 -24.15 25.20 18.31
N ALA A 495 -23.46 25.18 17.17
CA ALA A 495 -22.19 24.49 16.99
C ALA A 495 -21.11 25.09 17.90
N ILE A 496 -20.19 24.25 18.38
CA ILE A 496 -19.02 24.71 19.14
C ILE A 496 -18.10 25.49 18.19
N GLU A 497 -17.56 26.62 18.65
CA GLU A 497 -16.62 27.40 17.85
C GLU A 497 -15.19 27.04 18.27
N VAL A 498 -14.36 26.66 17.29
CA VAL A 498 -12.94 26.36 17.51
C VAL A 498 -12.09 27.28 16.65
N ALA A 499 -11.09 27.92 17.25
CA ALA A 499 -10.13 28.77 16.55
C ALA A 499 -8.69 28.48 16.99
N ALA A 500 -7.78 28.31 16.03
CA ALA A 500 -6.35 28.20 16.29
C ALA A 500 -5.66 29.57 16.22
N ALA A 501 -4.76 29.87 17.15
CA ALA A 501 -4.05 31.16 17.16
C ALA A 501 -2.88 31.21 16.17
N GLU A 502 -2.12 30.11 16.06
CA GLU A 502 -1.01 29.96 15.11
C GLU A 502 -0.85 28.47 14.78
N THR A 503 -0.80 28.12 13.51
CA THR A 503 -0.61 26.73 13.07
C THR A 503 0.78 26.47 12.51
N THR A 504 1.68 27.47 12.56
CA THR A 504 3.05 27.35 12.07
C THR A 504 3.99 27.01 13.21
N LEU A 505 4.63 25.85 13.11
CA LEU A 505 5.68 25.35 14.01
C LEU A 505 6.98 25.26 13.23
N ALA A 506 8.11 25.19 13.93
CA ALA A 506 9.38 24.83 13.31
C ALA A 506 9.77 23.41 13.73
N ALA A 507 10.32 22.63 12.81
CA ALA A 507 10.89 21.33 13.14
C ALA A 507 11.96 21.47 14.25
N GLY A 508 11.95 20.55 15.22
CA GLY A 508 12.82 20.58 16.40
C GLY A 508 12.43 21.59 17.48
N GLU A 509 11.35 22.33 17.31
CA GLU A 509 10.87 23.28 18.31
C GLU A 509 9.66 22.72 19.04
N SER A 510 9.80 22.51 20.35
CA SER A 510 8.66 22.21 21.23
C SER A 510 7.86 23.50 21.46
N ARG A 511 6.70 23.61 20.81
CA ARG A 511 5.79 24.74 20.96
C ARG A 511 4.35 24.25 21.01
N PRO A 512 3.53 24.73 21.97
CA PRO A 512 2.15 24.29 22.03
C PRO A 512 1.32 24.88 20.88
N LEU A 513 0.44 24.06 20.32
CA LEU A 513 -0.68 24.54 19.51
C LEU A 513 -1.72 25.17 20.43
N GLU A 514 -1.90 26.47 20.27
CA GLU A 514 -2.91 27.23 21.02
C GLU A 514 -4.26 27.20 20.30
N LEU A 515 -5.25 26.63 20.97
CA LEU A 515 -6.63 26.52 20.51
C LEU A 515 -7.56 27.27 21.45
N ARG A 516 -8.63 27.84 20.90
CA ARG A 516 -9.74 28.45 21.64
C ARG A 516 -11.01 27.68 21.32
N VAL A 517 -11.67 27.17 22.35
CA VAL A 517 -12.92 26.43 22.24
C VAL A 517 -14.00 27.21 22.96
N THR A 518 -15.03 27.66 22.24
CA THR A 518 -16.13 28.46 22.78
C THR A 518 -17.42 27.64 22.79
N ASN A 519 -18.14 27.69 23.92
CA ASN A 519 -19.50 27.18 24.01
C ASN A 519 -20.51 28.32 23.76
N PRO A 520 -21.13 28.43 22.59
CA PRO A 520 -22.11 29.48 22.32
C PRO A 520 -23.53 29.17 22.84
N ASN A 521 -23.74 27.98 23.43
CA ASN A 521 -25.04 27.57 23.96
C ASN A 521 -25.34 28.22 25.31
N ASP A 522 -26.60 28.16 25.73
CA ASP A 522 -27.12 28.72 26.98
C ASP A 522 -27.10 27.73 28.17
N PHE A 523 -26.51 26.55 27.98
CA PHE A 523 -26.30 25.51 29.00
C PHE A 523 -24.82 25.10 29.10
N PRO A 524 -24.36 24.64 30.27
CA PRO A 524 -22.97 24.21 30.45
C PRO A 524 -22.70 22.89 29.74
N LEU A 525 -21.49 22.74 29.21
CA LEU A 525 -20.96 21.46 28.72
C LEU A 525 -20.05 20.89 29.79
N ARG A 526 -20.13 19.58 30.05
CA ARG A 526 -19.32 18.89 31.06
C ARG A 526 -18.46 17.83 30.39
N ASP A 527 -17.38 17.46 31.08
CA ASP A 527 -16.44 16.43 30.63
C ASP A 527 -15.94 16.67 29.21
N VAL A 528 -15.71 17.95 28.89
CA VAL A 528 -15.25 18.39 27.57
C VAL A 528 -13.77 18.09 27.43
N TRP A 529 -13.39 17.48 26.32
CA TRP A 529 -12.00 17.24 25.95
C TRP A 529 -11.81 17.44 24.45
N LEU A 530 -10.56 17.64 24.07
CA LEU A 530 -10.14 17.90 22.70
C LEU A 530 -9.08 16.87 22.31
N ALA A 531 -9.14 16.40 21.07
CA ALA A 531 -8.13 15.52 20.49
C ALA A 531 -7.74 16.00 19.10
N LEU A 532 -6.46 15.84 18.77
CA LEU A 532 -5.98 15.84 17.40
C LEU A 532 -5.85 14.40 16.92
N ASP A 533 -6.20 14.19 15.67
CA ASP A 533 -5.99 12.94 14.97
C ASP A 533 -5.26 13.19 13.65
N ALA A 534 -4.14 12.49 13.48
CA ALA A 534 -3.38 12.42 12.25
C ALA A 534 -2.54 11.14 12.27
N PRO A 535 -2.26 10.52 11.11
CA PRO A 535 -1.41 9.33 11.01
C PRO A 535 0.09 9.63 11.23
N VAL A 536 0.43 10.53 12.17
CA VAL A 536 1.75 11.13 12.35
C VAL A 536 2.28 10.82 13.76
N PRO A 537 3.46 10.19 13.92
CA PRO A 537 3.98 9.80 15.24
C PRO A 537 4.05 10.93 16.29
N TYR A 538 4.49 12.14 15.92
CA TYR A 538 4.57 13.25 16.88
C TYR A 538 3.21 13.88 17.23
N LEU A 539 2.13 13.47 16.54
CA LEU A 539 0.75 13.86 16.82
C LEU A 539 -0.08 12.73 17.45
N GLU A 540 0.52 11.55 17.67
CA GLU A 540 -0.14 10.44 18.35
C GLU A 540 -0.65 10.88 19.73
N ASN A 541 -1.91 10.55 20.01
CA ASN A 541 -2.62 10.89 21.23
C ASN A 541 -2.33 12.31 21.75
N ARG A 542 -2.46 13.33 20.89
CA ARG A 542 -2.50 14.74 21.33
C ARG A 542 -3.91 15.10 21.82
N LEU A 543 -4.15 14.82 23.10
CA LEU A 543 -5.41 15.12 23.80
C LEU A 543 -5.21 16.17 24.90
N SER A 544 -6.26 16.93 25.20
CA SER A 544 -6.30 17.82 26.36
C SER A 544 -7.71 17.95 26.93
N VAL A 545 -7.82 17.98 28.25
CA VAL A 545 -9.09 18.05 28.98
C VAL A 545 -9.44 19.50 29.27
N ILE A 546 -10.65 19.90 28.89
CA ILE A 546 -11.24 21.21 29.21
C ILE A 546 -12.07 21.11 30.50
N GLY A 547 -12.78 20.00 30.71
CA GLY A 547 -13.65 19.78 31.85
C GLY A 547 -15.01 20.45 31.67
N GLU A 548 -15.38 21.39 32.53
CA GLU A 548 -16.64 22.13 32.42
C GLU A 548 -16.47 23.42 31.62
N LEU A 549 -17.30 23.61 30.59
CA LEU A 549 -17.35 24.82 29.77
C LEU A 549 -18.71 25.50 29.92
N ALA A 550 -18.73 26.58 30.71
CA ALA A 550 -19.93 27.35 31.01
C ALA A 550 -20.57 27.98 29.75
N PRO A 551 -21.87 28.34 29.79
CA PRO A 551 -22.53 29.06 28.70
C PRO A 551 -21.79 30.33 28.29
N GLY A 552 -21.49 30.48 27.00
CA GLY A 552 -20.77 31.63 26.44
C GLY A 552 -19.28 31.72 26.79
N ALA A 553 -18.73 30.74 27.52
CA ALA A 553 -17.32 30.75 27.90
C ALA A 553 -16.41 30.24 26.78
N THR A 554 -15.19 30.76 26.74
CA THR A 554 -14.10 30.30 25.86
C THR A 554 -12.98 29.71 26.71
N ALA A 555 -12.67 28.44 26.50
CA ALA A 555 -11.48 27.80 27.04
C ALA A 555 -10.28 28.03 26.11
N ARG A 556 -9.10 28.23 26.69
CA ARG A 556 -7.82 28.18 25.97
C ARG A 556 -7.20 26.82 26.24
N VAL A 557 -6.82 26.12 25.17
CA VAL A 557 -6.23 24.80 25.21
C VAL A 557 -4.86 24.90 24.57
N GLU A 558 -3.86 24.39 25.27
CA GLU A 558 -2.49 24.28 24.79
C GLU A 558 -2.19 22.81 24.60
N LEU A 559 -1.90 22.41 23.37
CA LEU A 559 -1.45 21.05 23.05
C LEU A 559 0.05 21.08 22.78
N PRO A 560 0.90 20.47 23.63
CA PRO A 560 2.33 20.47 23.41
C PRO A 560 2.66 19.68 22.14
N LEU A 561 3.24 20.36 21.15
CA LEU A 561 3.69 19.75 19.91
C LEU A 561 5.20 19.90 19.82
N GLU A 562 5.87 18.82 19.43
CA GLU A 562 7.30 18.79 19.16
C GLU A 562 7.49 18.08 17.82
N PRO A 563 7.35 18.79 16.70
CA PRO A 563 7.64 18.22 15.40
C PRO A 563 9.12 17.83 15.37
N PRO A 564 9.48 16.58 15.01
CA PRO A 564 10.86 16.15 14.98
C PRO A 564 11.71 16.99 14.01
N GLU A 565 13.00 17.09 14.29
CA GLU A 565 13.97 17.64 13.34
C GLU A 565 14.00 16.80 12.06
N GLY A 566 14.25 17.45 10.92
CA GLY A 566 14.34 16.76 9.63
C GLY A 566 13.02 16.55 8.87
N ILE A 567 11.86 16.99 9.37
CA ILE A 567 10.62 17.07 8.56
C ILE A 567 10.89 17.89 7.29
N SER A 568 10.44 17.38 6.13
CA SER A 568 10.59 18.03 4.83
C SER A 568 9.27 18.48 4.19
N VAL A 569 8.13 18.06 4.73
CA VAL A 569 6.79 18.47 4.27
C VAL A 569 6.32 19.64 5.13
N ASP A 570 5.85 20.71 4.50
CA ASP A 570 5.48 21.94 5.20
C ASP A 570 4.04 21.92 5.74
N ALA A 571 3.14 21.12 5.18
CA ALA A 571 1.72 21.09 5.52
C ALA A 571 1.26 19.70 5.96
N HIS A 572 0.80 19.60 7.21
CA HIS A 572 0.27 18.37 7.79
C HIS A 572 -1.24 18.53 8.01
N PRO A 573 -2.10 17.81 7.26
CA PRO A 573 -3.52 17.78 7.53
C PRO A 573 -3.79 17.04 8.84
N VAL A 574 -4.58 17.64 9.72
CA VAL A 574 -4.91 17.11 11.04
C VAL A 574 -6.41 17.28 11.27
N ARG A 575 -7.06 16.24 11.75
CA ARG A 575 -8.44 16.29 12.25
C ARG A 575 -8.43 16.77 13.68
N LEU A 576 -9.25 17.78 13.99
CA LEU A 576 -9.48 18.25 15.35
C LEU A 576 -10.88 17.85 15.77
N HIS A 577 -10.99 17.23 16.95
CA HIS A 577 -12.25 16.84 17.55
C HIS A 577 -12.43 17.48 18.92
N VAL A 578 -13.65 17.96 19.20
CA VAL A 578 -14.09 18.36 20.55
C VAL A 578 -15.22 17.42 20.95
N LEU A 579 -15.07 16.79 22.10
CA LEU A 579 -16.03 15.83 22.64
C LEU A 579 -16.49 16.27 24.04
N ALA A 580 -17.66 15.82 24.45
CA ALA A 580 -18.08 15.75 25.84
C ALA A 580 -18.36 14.29 26.17
N GLY A 581 -17.64 13.73 27.14
CA GLY A 581 -17.66 12.28 27.37
C GLY A 581 -17.37 11.53 26.06
N ARG A 582 -18.25 10.59 25.68
CA ARG A 582 -18.16 9.87 24.39
C ARG A 582 -18.87 10.52 23.20
N ARG A 583 -19.41 11.74 23.35
CA ARG A 583 -20.17 12.43 22.30
C ARG A 583 -19.34 13.50 21.61
N THR A 584 -19.17 13.36 20.29
CA THR A 584 -18.54 14.37 19.44
C THR A 584 -19.43 15.61 19.33
N LEU A 585 -18.88 16.77 19.70
CA LEU A 585 -19.55 18.07 19.64
C LEU A 585 -19.15 18.87 18.40
N HIS A 586 -17.91 18.68 17.93
CA HIS A 586 -17.35 19.37 16.78
C HIS A 586 -16.19 18.57 16.17
N SER A 587 -16.10 18.59 14.85
CA SER A 587 -14.97 18.06 14.08
C SER A 587 -14.62 19.05 12.97
N SER A 588 -13.33 19.32 12.77
CA SER A 588 -12.86 20.18 11.68
C SER A 588 -11.44 19.82 11.24
N ASP A 589 -11.15 20.05 9.97
CA ASP A 589 -9.80 19.90 9.43
C ASP A 589 -8.96 21.15 9.73
N VAL A 590 -7.73 20.93 10.18
CA VAL A 590 -6.73 21.96 10.45
C VAL A 590 -5.45 21.59 9.74
N THR A 591 -4.85 22.53 9.02
CA THR A 591 -3.51 22.34 8.45
C THR A 591 -2.46 22.87 9.42
N LEU A 592 -1.70 21.97 10.04
CA LEU A 592 -0.51 22.33 10.80
C LEU A 592 0.65 22.55 9.83
N ARG A 593 1.19 23.76 9.82
CA ARG A 593 2.36 24.08 9.03
C ARG A 593 3.62 23.83 9.84
N VAL A 594 4.53 23.00 9.35
CA VAL A 594 5.82 22.74 9.99
C VAL A 594 6.92 23.25 9.08
N ALA A 595 7.56 24.36 9.46
CA ALA A 595 8.72 24.86 8.75
C ALA A 595 9.86 23.82 8.83
N PRO A 596 10.29 23.25 7.69
CA PRO A 596 11.29 22.20 7.68
C PRO A 596 12.64 22.75 8.19
N ARG A 597 13.28 22.03 9.13
CA ARG A 597 14.67 22.26 9.55
C ARG A 597 15.52 21.07 9.12
N VAL A 598 15.87 21.03 7.84
CA VAL A 598 16.78 20.00 7.30
C VAL A 598 18.22 20.41 7.60
N ALA A 599 18.96 19.56 8.30
CA ALA A 599 20.37 19.85 8.61
C ALA A 599 21.21 19.76 7.33
N PRO A 600 22.02 20.77 6.98
CA PRO A 600 22.94 20.65 5.86
C PRO A 600 24.00 19.60 6.20
N LEU A 601 24.02 18.54 5.40
CA LEU A 601 24.98 17.46 5.51
C LEU A 601 26.10 17.63 4.49
N ASP A 602 27.31 17.34 4.95
CA ASP A 602 28.50 17.23 4.13
C ASP A 602 28.89 15.76 4.08
N ILE A 603 28.66 15.13 2.94
CA ILE A 603 28.87 13.69 2.76
C ILE A 603 30.12 13.51 1.90
N LEU A 604 31.07 12.71 2.38
CA LEU A 604 32.31 12.42 1.70
C LEU A 604 32.35 10.92 1.40
N LEU A 605 32.54 10.58 0.12
CA LEU A 605 32.68 9.22 -0.34
C LEU A 605 34.14 8.97 -0.71
N SER A 606 34.75 7.93 -0.14
CA SER A 606 36.13 7.54 -0.42
C SER A 606 36.24 6.02 -0.51
N ARG A 607 36.79 5.52 -1.62
CA ARG A 607 37.02 4.09 -1.83
C ARG A 607 38.27 3.65 -1.06
N GLU A 608 38.16 2.60 -0.25
CA GLU A 608 39.27 1.99 0.51
C GLU A 608 39.67 0.65 -0.09
N GLY A 609 40.49 0.68 -1.15
CA GLY A 609 40.83 -0.53 -1.90
C GLY A 609 39.71 -0.96 -2.85
N ASP A 610 39.67 -2.24 -3.24
CA ASP A 610 38.71 -2.71 -4.26
C ASP A 610 37.37 -3.18 -3.65
N GLU A 611 37.34 -3.46 -2.34
CA GLU A 611 36.23 -4.17 -1.68
C GLU A 611 35.40 -3.31 -0.72
N ASP A 612 35.87 -2.12 -0.31
CA ASP A 612 35.24 -1.31 0.74
C ASP A 612 35.05 0.15 0.34
N LEU A 613 33.90 0.72 0.69
CA LEU A 613 33.59 2.13 0.55
C LEU A 613 33.46 2.78 1.93
N ARG A 614 34.27 3.80 2.18
CA ARG A 614 34.13 4.66 3.35
C ARG A 614 33.28 5.88 3.02
N ILE A 615 32.28 6.10 3.85
CA ILE A 615 31.32 7.19 3.78
C ILE A 615 31.41 7.98 5.07
N SER A 616 31.87 9.22 4.97
CA SER A 616 31.97 10.14 6.11
C SER A 616 30.88 11.20 6.01
N VAL A 617 29.93 11.20 6.93
CA VAL A 617 28.83 12.17 6.96
C VAL A 617 29.02 13.13 8.11
N ARG A 618 29.13 14.41 7.78
CA ARG A 618 29.22 15.49 8.76
C ARG A 618 27.96 16.34 8.75
N ASN A 619 27.36 16.53 9.91
CA ASN A 619 26.34 17.55 10.07
C ASN A 619 27.01 18.93 10.19
N THR A 620 26.84 19.77 9.17
CA THR A 620 27.35 21.16 9.15
C THR A 620 26.33 22.19 9.61
N GLY A 621 25.12 21.73 9.95
CA GLY A 621 24.00 22.52 10.42
C GLY A 621 24.09 22.90 11.89
N GLY A 622 23.21 23.82 12.30
CA GLY A 622 23.05 24.22 13.70
C GLY A 622 22.07 23.35 14.51
N HIS A 623 21.56 22.26 13.93
CA HIS A 623 20.51 21.41 14.46
C HIS A 623 20.76 19.94 14.05
N ARG A 624 20.16 18.97 14.73
CA ARG A 624 20.35 17.53 14.47
C ARG A 624 19.79 17.17 13.10
N SER A 625 20.39 16.16 12.45
CA SER A 625 19.88 15.65 11.17
C SER A 625 18.61 14.82 11.35
N ALA A 626 17.96 14.44 10.25
CA ALA A 626 17.03 13.31 10.25
C ALA A 626 17.80 11.98 10.37
N THR A 627 17.09 10.86 10.54
CA THR A 627 17.69 9.52 10.43
C THR A 627 18.27 9.35 9.03
N LEU A 628 19.54 8.98 8.97
CA LEU A 628 20.27 8.78 7.74
C LEU A 628 20.34 7.29 7.46
N ARG A 629 19.94 6.87 6.28
CA ARG A 629 20.17 5.53 5.76
C ARG A 629 21.17 5.65 4.64
N ILE A 630 22.25 4.92 4.73
CA ILE A 630 23.31 4.93 3.74
C ILE A 630 23.51 3.51 3.28
N GLY A 631 23.52 3.28 1.99
CA GLY A 631 23.66 1.93 1.45
C GLY A 631 24.28 1.89 0.08
N VAL A 632 24.74 0.70 -0.26
CA VAL A 632 25.03 0.25 -1.62
C VAL A 632 24.09 -0.93 -1.89
N PRO A 633 23.87 -1.33 -3.15
CA PRO A 633 23.07 -2.52 -3.46
C PRO A 633 23.49 -3.72 -2.60
N GLY A 634 22.54 -4.34 -1.89
CA GLY A 634 22.79 -5.49 -1.01
C GLY A 634 23.39 -5.19 0.37
N SER A 635 23.77 -3.95 0.70
CA SER A 635 24.32 -3.58 2.02
C SER A 635 23.89 -2.18 2.44
N THR A 636 23.12 -2.08 3.52
CA THR A 636 22.56 -0.81 4.01
C THR A 636 22.84 -0.63 5.49
N ARG A 637 23.04 0.61 5.92
CA ARG A 637 23.24 0.97 7.32
C ARG A 637 22.43 2.21 7.66
N SER A 638 21.61 2.10 8.69
CA SER A 638 20.97 3.25 9.32
C SER A 638 21.95 3.86 10.33
N LEU A 639 22.12 5.17 10.23
CA LEU A 639 22.81 6.00 11.20
C LEU A 639 21.78 6.70 12.08
N GLU A 640 22.12 6.78 13.36
CA GLU A 640 21.40 7.65 14.29
C GLU A 640 21.47 9.11 13.79
N PRO A 641 20.42 9.92 13.99
CA PRO A 641 20.44 11.31 13.59
C PRO A 641 21.61 12.07 14.24
N LEU A 642 22.42 12.73 13.42
CA LEU A 642 23.71 13.33 13.79
C LEU A 642 23.51 14.68 14.46
N GLU A 643 24.13 14.87 15.62
CA GLU A 643 24.19 16.17 16.30
C GLU A 643 24.94 17.23 15.48
N SER A 644 24.70 18.51 15.77
CA SER A 644 25.41 19.62 15.11
C SER A 644 26.93 19.46 15.24
N GLY A 645 27.64 19.48 14.11
CA GLY A 645 29.09 19.31 14.03
C GLY A 645 29.57 17.87 14.16
N ALA A 646 28.69 16.90 14.42
CA ALA A 646 29.06 15.49 14.50
C ALA A 646 29.50 14.96 13.13
N LEU A 647 30.48 14.06 13.16
CA LEU A 647 31.01 13.33 12.03
C LEU A 647 30.85 11.84 12.34
N GLU A 648 30.16 11.13 11.45
CA GLU A 648 30.01 9.68 11.52
C GLU A 648 30.69 9.07 10.29
N GLU A 649 31.42 7.98 10.50
CA GLU A 649 32.08 7.26 9.41
C GLU A 649 31.54 5.83 9.33
N VAL A 650 31.17 5.43 8.13
CA VAL A 650 30.64 4.11 7.82
C VAL A 650 31.49 3.49 6.73
N THR A 651 31.92 2.25 6.94
CA THR A 651 32.46 1.42 5.87
C THR A 651 31.39 0.42 5.45
N LEU A 652 31.08 0.36 4.16
CA LEU A 652 30.20 -0.63 3.55
C LEU A 652 31.02 -1.48 2.55
N PRO A 653 30.80 -2.80 2.50
CA PRO A 653 31.38 -3.62 1.45
C PRO A 653 30.80 -3.20 0.10
N ILE A 654 31.67 -3.00 -0.88
CA ILE A 654 31.36 -2.75 -2.28
C ILE A 654 31.05 -4.12 -2.92
N PRO A 655 29.84 -4.35 -3.46
CA PRO A 655 29.55 -5.52 -4.30
C PRO A 655 30.57 -5.68 -5.45
N ALA A 656 30.51 -6.76 -6.22
CA ALA A 656 31.41 -6.90 -7.37
C ALA A 656 31.21 -5.81 -8.45
N ASP A 657 30.05 -5.13 -8.46
CA ASP A 657 29.68 -4.14 -9.47
C ASP A 657 28.68 -3.07 -8.96
N PRO A 658 29.03 -2.18 -8.00
CA PRO A 658 28.16 -1.09 -7.63
C PRO A 658 28.63 0.16 -8.37
N ASP A 659 27.79 0.65 -9.27
CA ASP A 659 27.97 1.97 -9.86
C ASP A 659 27.57 3.08 -8.87
N GLU A 660 26.90 2.75 -7.75
CA GLU A 660 26.16 3.71 -6.93
C GLU A 660 26.13 3.44 -5.41
N VAL A 661 25.96 4.53 -4.66
CA VAL A 661 25.70 4.63 -3.23
C VAL A 661 24.46 5.46 -3.05
N PHE A 662 23.49 4.94 -2.32
CA PHE A 662 22.36 5.74 -1.91
C PHE A 662 22.54 6.30 -0.51
N VAL A 663 22.10 7.56 -0.35
CA VAL A 663 21.90 8.22 0.93
C VAL A 663 20.43 8.60 0.99
N SER A 664 19.69 7.89 1.81
CA SER A 664 18.30 8.16 2.15
C SER A 664 18.22 8.95 3.47
N LEU A 665 17.53 10.07 3.48
CA LEU A 665 17.04 10.70 4.70
C LEU A 665 15.64 10.16 4.94
N SER A 666 15.45 9.46 6.05
CA SER A 666 14.17 8.84 6.40
C SER A 666 13.61 9.41 7.70
N GLY A 667 12.31 9.63 7.71
CA GLY A 667 11.52 10.15 8.82
C GLY A 667 10.03 9.92 8.58
N PRO A 668 9.17 10.18 9.57
CA PRO A 668 7.76 9.77 9.53
C PRO A 668 6.92 10.34 8.37
N TRP A 669 7.43 11.36 7.66
CA TRP A 669 6.86 11.99 6.45
C TRP A 669 7.97 12.39 5.48
N VAL A 670 9.09 11.68 5.54
CA VAL A 670 10.33 12.01 4.84
C VAL A 670 10.91 10.70 4.34
N GLU A 671 10.87 10.49 3.05
CA GLU A 671 11.80 9.58 2.39
C GLU A 671 12.40 10.41 1.27
N ARG A 672 13.61 10.93 1.50
CA ARG A 672 14.40 11.56 0.44
C ARG A 672 15.49 10.60 0.11
N HIS A 673 15.55 10.16 -1.12
CA HIS A 673 16.57 9.22 -1.55
C HIS A 673 17.48 9.90 -2.56
N VAL A 674 18.79 9.89 -2.28
CA VAL A 674 19.79 10.44 -3.21
C VAL A 674 20.78 9.35 -3.53
N SER A 675 20.71 8.83 -4.74
CA SER A 675 21.74 7.95 -5.27
C SER A 675 22.87 8.73 -5.92
N ILE A 676 24.07 8.28 -5.63
CA ILE A 676 25.32 8.96 -5.91
C ILE A 676 26.25 7.95 -6.55
N PRO A 677 26.79 8.22 -7.75
CA PRO A 677 27.76 7.33 -8.37
C PRO A 677 28.97 7.11 -7.46
N ILE A 678 29.47 5.87 -7.35
CA ILE A 678 30.69 5.58 -6.59
C ILE A 678 31.88 6.19 -7.32
N PRO A 679 32.56 7.17 -6.73
CA PRO A 679 33.60 7.88 -7.44
C PRO A 679 34.92 7.11 -7.43
N ASP A 680 35.70 7.22 -8.50
CA ASP A 680 37.09 6.70 -8.58
C ASP A 680 38.03 7.40 -7.58
N THR A 681 37.68 8.59 -7.11
CA THR A 681 38.45 9.43 -6.19
C THR A 681 37.55 10.04 -5.11
N GLU A 682 38.12 10.42 -3.97
CA GLU A 682 37.38 11.07 -2.88
C GLU A 682 36.51 12.23 -3.38
N THR A 683 35.19 12.10 -3.22
CA THR A 683 34.21 13.07 -3.74
C THR A 683 33.29 13.56 -2.64
N ARG A 684 33.15 14.89 -2.58
CA ARG A 684 32.22 15.58 -1.69
C ARG A 684 30.85 15.69 -2.35
N VAL A 685 29.81 15.27 -1.64
CA VAL A 685 28.42 15.26 -2.08
C VAL A 685 27.61 16.23 -1.22
N VAL A 686 26.86 17.09 -1.89
CA VAL A 686 25.92 18.02 -1.26
C VAL A 686 24.54 17.69 -1.81
N PRO A 687 23.53 17.38 -0.97
CA PRO A 687 22.17 17.15 -1.45
C PRO A 687 21.65 18.36 -2.25
N PRO A 688 20.95 18.12 -3.37
CA PRO A 688 20.49 19.16 -4.27
C PRO A 688 19.46 20.07 -3.58
N ARG A 689 19.57 21.39 -3.77
CA ARG A 689 18.56 22.34 -3.27
C ARG A 689 17.67 22.81 -4.39
N ILE A 690 16.38 22.51 -4.31
CA ILE A 690 15.43 22.89 -5.34
C ILE A 690 14.60 24.09 -4.87
N ARG A 691 14.11 24.92 -5.79
CA ARG A 691 13.18 26.02 -5.51
C ARG A 691 12.21 26.15 -6.66
N LEU A 692 10.92 26.10 -6.36
CA LEU A 692 9.89 26.48 -7.32
C LEU A 692 9.56 27.96 -7.09
N THR A 693 9.24 28.71 -8.14
CA THR A 693 8.89 30.12 -8.01
C THR A 693 7.85 30.45 -9.07
N ARG A 694 6.74 31.07 -8.66
CA ARG A 694 5.79 31.63 -9.61
C ARG A 694 6.25 33.02 -10.01
N LEU A 695 6.42 33.22 -11.31
CA LEU A 695 6.87 34.48 -11.91
C LEU A 695 5.81 34.95 -12.92
N GLU A 696 5.82 36.25 -13.23
CA GLU A 696 5.02 36.80 -14.31
C GLU A 696 5.95 37.27 -15.43
N ARG A 697 5.83 36.68 -16.62
CA ARG A 697 6.71 36.99 -17.76
C ARG A 697 5.87 37.34 -18.98
N ARG A 698 6.02 38.57 -19.47
CA ARG A 698 5.25 39.10 -20.63
C ARG A 698 3.73 38.99 -20.45
N GLY A 699 3.22 39.17 -19.23
CA GLY A 699 1.79 39.10 -18.91
C GLY A 699 1.21 37.69 -18.82
N ARG A 700 2.06 36.66 -18.75
CA ARG A 700 1.65 35.28 -18.50
C ARG A 700 2.29 34.74 -17.22
N PRO A 701 1.52 34.02 -16.38
CA PRO A 701 2.08 33.36 -15.21
C PRO A 701 2.92 32.14 -15.62
N GLU A 702 4.12 32.04 -15.07
CA GLU A 702 5.13 31.01 -15.35
C GLU A 702 5.60 30.41 -14.03
N LEU A 703 5.72 29.08 -13.97
CA LEU A 703 6.39 28.38 -12.89
C LEU A 703 7.84 28.14 -13.27
N GLN A 704 8.75 28.53 -12.41
CA GLN A 704 10.18 28.31 -12.58
C GLN A 704 10.71 27.42 -11.47
N LEU A 705 11.28 26.29 -11.83
CA LEU A 705 12.00 25.40 -10.94
C LEU A 705 13.51 25.64 -11.10
N ARG A 706 14.22 25.89 -10.00
CA ARG A 706 15.67 26.08 -9.97
C ARG A 706 16.28 25.05 -9.04
N ALA A 707 17.36 24.43 -9.46
CA ALA A 707 18.18 23.57 -8.61
C ALA A 707 19.57 24.16 -8.46
N ASP A 708 19.96 24.44 -7.22
CA ASP A 708 21.32 24.73 -6.83
C ASP A 708 22.02 23.37 -6.58
N ASP A 709 23.00 23.04 -7.42
CA ASP A 709 23.79 21.81 -7.35
C ASP A 709 22.98 20.50 -7.51
N PRO A 710 22.30 20.26 -8.66
CA PRO A 710 21.45 19.09 -8.89
C PRO A 710 22.22 17.76 -9.08
N ARG A 711 23.50 17.67 -8.69
CA ARG A 711 24.27 16.43 -8.80
C ARG A 711 23.61 15.35 -7.93
N GLY A 712 23.28 14.21 -8.52
CA GLY A 712 22.46 13.15 -7.89
C GLY A 712 20.98 13.14 -8.32
N LEU A 713 20.52 14.17 -9.04
CA LEU A 713 19.25 14.16 -9.77
C LEU A 713 19.52 13.90 -11.24
N ARG A 714 18.82 12.91 -11.80
CA ARG A 714 18.87 12.66 -13.25
C ARG A 714 18.01 13.69 -13.96
N ARG A 715 16.75 13.83 -13.55
CA ARG A 715 15.75 14.58 -14.33
C ARG A 715 14.81 15.37 -13.43
N ALA A 716 14.14 16.36 -14.00
CA ALA A 716 13.05 17.07 -13.33
C ALA A 716 11.97 17.44 -14.34
N TRP A 717 10.70 17.37 -13.93
CA TRP A 717 9.61 17.96 -14.67
C TRP A 717 8.53 18.58 -13.81
N ILE A 718 7.78 19.51 -14.39
CA ILE A 718 6.57 20.09 -13.79
C ILE A 718 5.38 19.41 -14.45
N GLN A 719 4.50 18.82 -13.65
CA GLN A 719 3.16 18.43 -14.06
C GLN A 719 2.16 19.53 -13.74
N ILE A 720 1.23 19.80 -14.66
CA ILE A 720 0.08 20.67 -14.46
C ILE A 720 -1.16 19.86 -14.85
N ASP A 721 -2.11 19.72 -13.94
CA ASP A 721 -3.35 18.93 -14.08
C ASP A 721 -3.08 17.49 -14.59
N GLY A 722 -2.06 16.85 -14.01
CA GLY A 722 -1.62 15.50 -14.34
C GLY A 722 -0.78 15.38 -15.62
N GLN A 723 -0.52 16.47 -16.34
CA GLN A 723 0.24 16.48 -17.59
C GLN A 723 1.66 16.99 -17.42
N LYS A 724 2.65 16.28 -17.96
CA LYS A 724 4.07 16.67 -17.93
C LYS A 724 4.32 17.86 -18.87
N GLU A 725 4.46 19.07 -18.30
CA GLU A 725 4.48 20.35 -19.04
C GLU A 725 5.87 20.98 -19.22
N ALA A 726 6.87 20.59 -18.44
CA ALA A 726 8.24 21.06 -18.68
C ALA A 726 9.21 20.03 -18.14
N TYR A 727 10.28 19.70 -18.90
CA TYR A 727 11.26 18.68 -18.52
C TYR A 727 12.70 19.16 -18.70
N SER A 728 13.60 18.74 -17.81
CA SER A 728 15.03 19.03 -17.87
C SER A 728 15.85 17.87 -17.36
N ASP A 729 16.90 17.52 -18.09
CA ASP A 729 17.97 16.64 -17.63
C ASP A 729 19.01 17.47 -16.86
N TRP A 730 19.25 17.06 -15.62
CA TRP A 730 20.16 17.72 -14.69
C TRP A 730 21.44 16.91 -14.43
N GLY A 731 21.60 15.74 -15.06
CA GLY A 731 22.75 14.85 -14.91
C GLY A 731 24.09 15.61 -14.94
N GLY A 732 24.78 15.66 -13.79
CA GLY A 732 26.11 16.22 -13.63
C GLY A 732 26.23 17.76 -13.69
N ARG A 733 25.14 18.52 -13.75
CA ARG A 733 25.17 20.00 -13.84
C ARG A 733 25.37 20.64 -12.47
N LEU A 734 26.04 21.80 -12.43
CA LEU A 734 26.21 22.59 -11.20
C LEU A 734 24.99 23.50 -10.88
N GLN A 735 24.14 23.75 -11.88
CA GLN A 735 22.88 24.49 -11.74
C GLN A 735 21.85 23.95 -12.75
N GLY A 736 20.60 23.79 -12.31
CA GLY A 736 19.46 23.39 -13.13
C GLY A 736 18.37 24.46 -13.13
N MET A 737 17.71 24.67 -14.28
CA MET A 737 16.55 25.56 -14.36
C MET A 737 15.55 25.02 -15.37
N LEU A 738 14.28 25.02 -14.99
CA LEU A 738 13.14 24.56 -15.76
C LEU A 738 12.01 25.60 -15.63
N SER A 739 11.25 25.81 -16.70
CA SER A 739 10.10 26.70 -16.67
C SER A 739 8.89 26.07 -17.37
N ALA A 740 7.71 26.14 -16.74
CA ALA A 740 6.42 25.77 -17.32
C ALA A 740 5.49 26.99 -17.35
N VAL A 741 4.80 27.21 -18.48
CA VAL A 741 3.80 28.29 -18.58
C VAL A 741 2.47 27.72 -18.11
N LEU A 742 1.81 28.40 -17.16
CA LEU A 742 0.48 27.97 -16.72
C LEU A 742 -0.53 28.21 -17.86
N PRO A 743 -1.41 27.23 -18.18
CA PRO A 743 -2.47 27.40 -19.17
C PRO A 743 -3.37 28.60 -18.85
N GLU A 744 -4.06 29.19 -19.84
CA GLU A 744 -5.09 30.19 -19.53
C GLU A 744 -6.34 29.46 -18.97
N LEU A 745 -6.76 29.77 -17.74
CA LEU A 745 -8.02 29.28 -17.18
C LEU A 745 -9.18 30.00 -17.88
N GLU A 746 -10.06 29.24 -18.54
CA GLU A 746 -11.33 29.77 -19.01
C GLU A 746 -12.20 30.13 -17.78
N PRO A 747 -12.80 31.33 -17.73
CA PRO A 747 -13.71 31.66 -16.65
C PRO A 747 -14.90 30.69 -16.70
N PRO A 748 -15.37 30.18 -15.55
CA PRO A 748 -16.55 29.31 -15.54
C PRO A 748 -17.75 30.05 -16.12
N ASP A 749 -18.54 29.36 -16.95
CA ASP A 749 -19.78 29.88 -17.51
C ASP A 749 -20.68 30.40 -16.38
N GLU A 750 -21.22 31.62 -16.53
CA GLU A 750 -22.02 32.29 -15.49
C GLU A 750 -23.27 31.50 -15.05
N LEU A 751 -23.66 30.47 -15.80
CA LEU A 751 -24.85 29.65 -15.57
C LEU A 751 -24.63 28.48 -14.59
N ASP A 752 -23.38 28.11 -14.27
CA ASP A 752 -23.07 26.92 -13.44
C ASP A 752 -22.51 27.24 -12.04
N ARG A 753 -22.37 28.51 -11.65
CA ARG A 753 -21.82 28.88 -10.33
C ARG A 753 -22.76 28.50 -9.19
N LYS A 754 -22.33 27.59 -8.32
CA LYS A 754 -22.90 27.39 -6.97
C LYS A 754 -22.13 28.23 -5.94
N GLU A 755 -22.78 28.58 -4.83
CA GLU A 755 -22.17 29.38 -3.73
C GLU A 755 -20.94 28.73 -3.09
N ASP A 756 -20.69 27.43 -3.33
CA ASP A 756 -19.54 26.65 -2.82
C ASP A 756 -18.46 26.35 -3.90
N ASP A 757 -18.55 26.90 -5.11
CA ASP A 757 -17.54 26.63 -6.13
C ASP A 757 -16.19 27.28 -5.77
N GLN A 758 -15.18 26.44 -5.53
CA GLN A 758 -13.81 26.88 -5.33
C GLN A 758 -13.28 27.64 -6.56
N PRO A 759 -12.47 28.69 -6.38
CA PRO A 759 -11.93 29.45 -7.50
C PRO A 759 -11.11 28.54 -8.44
N PRO A 760 -11.10 28.82 -9.75
CA PRO A 760 -10.31 28.04 -10.70
C PRO A 760 -8.82 28.12 -10.34
N GLY A 761 -8.14 26.98 -10.40
CA GLY A 761 -6.75 26.81 -10.01
C GLY A 761 -6.19 25.51 -10.59
N TYR A 762 -4.87 25.39 -10.62
CA TYR A 762 -4.16 24.28 -11.25
C TYR A 762 -3.70 23.28 -10.21
N GLU A 763 -3.80 21.98 -10.46
CA GLU A 763 -3.01 20.99 -9.72
C GLU A 763 -1.60 20.96 -10.30
N VAL A 764 -0.61 21.27 -9.48
CA VAL A 764 0.78 21.33 -9.91
C VAL A 764 1.56 20.31 -9.10
N ALA A 765 2.27 19.43 -9.80
CA ALA A 765 3.25 18.55 -9.19
C ALA A 765 4.65 18.82 -9.76
N VAL A 766 5.66 18.85 -8.92
CA VAL A 766 7.06 18.85 -9.33
C VAL A 766 7.59 17.45 -9.12
N MET A 767 8.05 16.86 -10.20
CA MET A 767 8.61 15.53 -10.24
C MET A 767 10.11 15.65 -10.44
N VAL A 768 10.90 14.88 -9.71
CA VAL A 768 12.29 14.64 -10.06
C VAL A 768 12.53 13.17 -10.26
N GLU A 769 13.56 12.88 -11.02
CA GLU A 769 14.11 11.56 -11.14
C GLU A 769 15.44 11.49 -10.41
N THR A 770 15.53 10.53 -9.51
CA THR A 770 16.79 10.07 -8.94
C THR A 770 17.28 8.87 -9.76
N LEU A 771 18.29 8.14 -9.31
CA LEU A 771 18.69 6.90 -10.00
C LEU A 771 17.78 5.72 -9.60
N ASP A 772 16.88 5.89 -8.62
CA ASP A 772 16.01 4.85 -8.07
C ASP A 772 14.54 5.00 -8.47
N GLY A 773 14.27 5.98 -9.33
CA GLY A 773 12.95 6.25 -9.88
C GLY A 773 12.48 7.69 -9.67
N VAL A 774 11.16 7.85 -9.78
CA VAL A 774 10.51 9.15 -9.87
C VAL A 774 9.91 9.54 -8.52
N GLU A 775 10.30 10.70 -8.00
CA GLU A 775 9.79 11.28 -6.76
C GLU A 775 8.95 12.54 -7.03
N VAL A 776 7.80 12.64 -6.35
CA VAL A 776 7.02 13.88 -6.27
C VAL A 776 7.64 14.75 -5.17
N ILE A 777 8.34 15.83 -5.52
CA ILE A 777 8.95 16.73 -4.52
C ILE A 777 7.94 17.73 -3.96
N ASP A 778 6.93 18.08 -4.74
CA ASP A 778 5.94 19.08 -4.37
C ASP A 778 4.65 18.82 -5.15
N ALA A 779 3.50 18.68 -4.50
CA ALA A 779 2.20 18.58 -5.15
C ALA A 779 1.19 19.47 -4.44
N ARG A 780 0.60 20.44 -5.16
CA ARG A 780 -0.36 21.39 -4.59
C ARG A 780 -1.27 22.00 -5.64
N ARG A 781 -2.40 22.54 -5.17
CA ARG A 781 -3.29 23.34 -6.01
C ARG A 781 -2.93 24.83 -5.94
N LEU A 782 -2.59 25.45 -7.07
CA LEU A 782 -2.26 26.87 -7.16
C LEU A 782 -3.49 27.71 -7.56
N ALA A 783 -3.89 28.65 -6.69
CA ALA A 783 -4.95 29.61 -6.97
C ALA A 783 -4.51 30.68 -7.99
N ALA A 784 -5.46 31.22 -8.76
CA ALA A 784 -5.18 32.10 -9.90
C ALA A 784 -4.45 33.43 -9.56
N LEU A 785 -4.49 33.97 -8.34
CA LEU A 785 -4.31 35.42 -8.11
C LEU A 785 -3.22 35.91 -7.12
N GLN A 786 -2.25 35.10 -6.66
CA GLN A 786 -1.18 35.60 -5.78
C GLN A 786 0.23 35.14 -6.24
N PRO A 787 1.23 36.06 -6.30
CA PRO A 787 2.63 35.69 -6.42
C PRO A 787 3.14 35.16 -5.07
N GLU A 788 3.68 33.93 -5.08
CA GLU A 788 4.23 33.27 -3.89
C GLU A 788 5.65 32.75 -4.20
N GLU A 789 6.58 32.91 -3.26
CA GLU A 789 7.86 32.20 -3.29
C GLU A 789 7.63 30.77 -2.76
N LEU A 790 7.90 29.78 -3.60
CA LEU A 790 7.56 28.38 -3.37
C LEU A 790 8.85 27.58 -3.09
N ALA A 791 9.49 27.82 -1.95
CA ALA A 791 10.70 27.10 -1.59
C ALA A 791 10.38 25.70 -1.05
N SER A 792 10.86 24.65 -1.73
CA SER A 792 10.92 23.28 -1.21
C SER A 792 12.40 22.88 -1.16
N PRO A 793 13.05 22.83 0.02
CA PRO A 793 14.50 22.67 0.13
C PRO A 793 15.02 21.37 -0.47
#